data_AF-A0A074WXM1-F1
#
_entry.id   AF-A0A074WXM1-F1
#
_cell.length_a   1.000
_cell.length_b   1.000
_cell.length_c   1.000
_cell.angle_alpha   90.00
_cell.angle_beta   90.00
_cell.angle_gamma   90.00
#
_symmetry.space_group_name_H-M   'P 1'
#
loop_
_entity.id
_entity.type
_entity.pdbx_description
1 polymer ?
#
loop_
_entity_poly.entity_id
_entity_poly.type
_entity_poly.pdbx_seq_one_letter_code
_entity_poly.pdbx_strand_id
1 'polypeptide(L)'
;MDILAAEVDRIVFTPYPTQLKSLHDIVSRTSEANICLWASCYHCRIPSLSQALIDALPQWPYVLEIITRLSCALDVRNSLVLREPSLLPRLLTHALESRGESRKYVDAAVALLSHPLPSDVPLPATAQNFMLQLFDLAATQPNAATVQQIHRLVYGACKPILGILSPGVLAHLEDYIFSILKSSSGVEDQSLGMYCLAIMRMILEKFQTEVGNDAMWPTFDHPIDSSNSQWTPDAIKQFFNGNKTHKTMQLLVLRVIWACRPESADPTGQGLTSVTLVNQILAGVSQSAVIEWSYKNAVIVRKLQEKCLVPDILPALRFQVLTFLSSLSDKVVLPSQATLFYERSLLDLSATSMKHEHLDMSLRLSLFRLSSNFKSEWWGELLDKVMDLLTNSPPTELFNSADSYILFLGCIADMVDENESCRRGILATLHSGHNRQKLEYFFADLETSPEIDTGHSTNRFCIASYTTWRNKLKSSLCSLLLRAALAAPQEETSSIRRMLPEILRHHAVVESSKPACPICVQTKLKAPQRPTPFVEIEATPESQDASLHWKERLGAVMQTHAKYQETSLVASFINICHDLEARCEGVEEPLRLERQKFNGLEKRYAGLNKAYGELEGQVMDRDLRINALEAENDRHENDLAASSQETRDLMQRIDTLARELQEANRNAQCDIDQLKQERQDLEVQHATAVACKEEAF
;
A
#
# COMPACT_ATOMS: atom_id res chain seq x y z
N MET A 1 -1.43 28.04 -21.58
CA MET A 1 -2.39 26.98 -21.94
C MET A 1 -2.86 27.14 -23.38
N ASP A 2 -3.41 28.30 -23.77
CA ASP A 2 -3.91 28.55 -25.15
C ASP A 2 -2.88 28.33 -26.27
N ILE A 3 -1.61 28.71 -26.06
CA ILE A 3 -0.52 28.50 -27.03
C ILE A 3 -0.25 27.00 -27.24
N LEU A 4 -0.29 26.20 -26.16
CA LEU A 4 -0.12 24.75 -26.24
C LEU A 4 -1.29 24.10 -26.98
N ALA A 5 -2.53 24.55 -26.72
CA ALA A 5 -3.71 24.04 -27.41
C ALA A 5 -3.64 24.31 -28.92
N ALA A 6 -3.28 25.54 -29.32
CA ALA A 6 -3.17 25.91 -30.74
C ALA A 6 -2.09 25.11 -31.48
N GLU A 7 -0.93 24.89 -30.85
CA GLU A 7 0.15 24.10 -31.46
C GLU A 7 -0.22 22.61 -31.55
N VAL A 8 -0.88 22.05 -30.53
CA VAL A 8 -1.36 20.66 -30.62
C VAL A 8 -2.44 20.52 -31.69
N ASP A 9 -3.36 21.48 -31.83
CA ASP A 9 -4.34 21.46 -32.93
C ASP A 9 -3.63 21.49 -34.30
N ARG A 10 -2.61 22.33 -34.47
CA ARG A 10 -1.78 22.33 -35.69
C ARG A 10 -1.22 20.93 -35.97
N ILE A 11 -0.68 20.24 -34.97
CA ILE A 11 -0.08 18.91 -35.14
C ILE A 11 -1.15 17.85 -35.43
N VAL A 12 -2.24 17.84 -34.66
CA VAL A 12 -3.28 16.80 -34.71
C VAL A 12 -4.11 16.87 -35.99
N PHE A 13 -4.33 18.08 -36.53
CA PHE A 13 -5.17 18.28 -37.71
C PHE A 13 -4.39 18.35 -39.02
N THR A 14 -3.06 18.37 -38.99
CA THR A 14 -2.27 18.38 -40.23
C THR A 14 -2.26 16.97 -40.85
N PRO A 15 -2.56 16.83 -42.15
CA PRO A 15 -2.54 15.52 -42.83
C PRO A 15 -1.13 14.98 -43.11
N TYR A 16 -0.10 15.80 -42.92
CA TYR A 16 1.32 15.49 -43.16
C TYR A 16 2.12 15.47 -41.85
N PRO A 17 3.24 14.72 -41.78
CA PRO A 17 4.18 14.79 -40.65
C PRO A 17 4.68 16.23 -40.45
N THR A 18 4.50 16.77 -39.25
CA THR A 18 4.93 18.13 -38.90
C THR A 18 6.16 18.10 -38.01
N GLN A 19 7.12 18.99 -38.26
CA GLN A 19 8.21 19.24 -37.31
C GLN A 19 7.64 19.66 -35.95
N LEU A 20 8.17 19.09 -34.87
CA LEU A 20 7.67 19.26 -33.50
C LEU A 20 8.48 20.29 -32.69
N LYS A 21 9.34 21.08 -33.34
CA LYS A 21 10.23 22.02 -32.66
C LYS A 21 9.47 23.14 -31.93
N SER A 22 8.40 23.67 -32.52
CA SER A 22 7.57 24.68 -31.84
C SER A 22 6.87 24.10 -30.60
N LEU A 23 6.35 22.87 -30.69
CA LEU A 23 5.83 22.15 -29.52
C LEU A 23 6.90 21.96 -28.43
N HIS A 24 8.13 21.59 -28.80
CA HIS A 24 9.26 21.49 -27.87
C HIS A 24 9.51 22.79 -27.11
N ASP A 25 9.58 23.91 -27.81
CA ASP A 25 9.84 25.23 -27.20
C ASP A 25 8.68 25.68 -26.29
N ILE A 26 7.43 25.37 -26.66
CA ILE A 26 6.23 25.68 -25.88
C ILE A 26 6.17 24.84 -24.61
N VAL A 27 6.31 23.52 -24.73
CA VAL A 27 6.21 22.58 -23.60
C VAL A 27 7.36 22.80 -22.61
N SER A 28 8.55 23.16 -23.09
CA SER A 28 9.70 23.49 -22.24
C SER A 28 9.45 24.73 -21.35
N ARG A 29 8.62 25.68 -21.79
CA ARG A 29 8.28 26.91 -21.05
C ARG A 29 6.96 26.82 -20.29
N THR A 30 6.18 25.76 -20.50
CA THR A 30 4.87 25.59 -19.88
C THR A 30 5.02 24.85 -18.54
N SER A 31 4.37 25.35 -17.48
CA SER A 31 4.35 24.69 -16.18
C SER A 31 3.59 23.36 -16.22
N GLU A 32 3.96 22.40 -15.37
CA GLU A 32 3.30 21.08 -15.29
C GLU A 32 1.78 21.22 -15.07
N ALA A 33 1.35 22.13 -14.20
CA ALA A 33 -0.06 22.40 -13.95
C ALA A 33 -0.83 22.81 -15.23
N ASN A 34 -0.22 23.63 -16.08
CA ASN A 34 -0.83 24.05 -17.35
C ASN A 34 -0.87 22.91 -18.39
N ILE A 35 0.10 21.99 -18.36
CA ILE A 35 0.11 20.78 -19.21
C ILE A 35 -1.02 19.84 -18.78
N CYS A 36 -1.15 19.58 -17.47
CA CYS A 36 -2.22 18.75 -16.92
C CYS A 36 -3.60 19.36 -17.21
N LEU A 37 -3.77 20.67 -17.02
CA LEU A 37 -5.02 21.36 -17.35
C LEU A 37 -5.36 21.22 -18.84
N TRP A 38 -4.38 21.42 -19.71
CA TRP A 38 -4.58 21.22 -21.15
C TRP A 38 -5.05 19.79 -21.45
N ALA A 39 -4.40 18.77 -20.88
CA ALA A 39 -4.78 17.37 -21.08
C ALA A 39 -6.23 17.11 -20.63
N SER A 40 -6.65 17.64 -19.47
CA SER A 40 -8.02 17.54 -18.97
C SER A 40 -9.06 18.20 -19.89
N CYS A 41 -8.72 19.38 -20.44
CA CYS A 41 -9.59 20.12 -21.36
C CYS A 41 -9.71 19.47 -22.76
N TYR A 42 -8.64 18.82 -23.23
CA TYR A 42 -8.49 18.35 -24.62
C TYR A 42 -8.19 16.86 -24.73
N HIS A 43 -8.83 16.03 -23.89
CA HIS A 43 -8.64 14.58 -23.89
C HIS A 43 -8.81 13.95 -25.29
N CYS A 44 -9.68 14.51 -26.14
CA CYS A 44 -9.89 14.05 -27.52
C CYS A 44 -8.67 14.17 -28.44
N ARG A 45 -7.70 15.05 -28.12
CA ARG A 45 -6.47 15.28 -28.88
C ARG A 45 -5.33 14.34 -28.51
N ILE A 46 -5.37 13.82 -27.28
CA ILE A 46 -4.28 13.04 -26.69
C ILE A 46 -3.91 11.81 -27.53
N PRO A 47 -4.85 11.00 -28.05
CA PRO A 47 -4.49 9.83 -28.85
C PRO A 47 -3.73 10.19 -30.13
N SER A 48 -4.14 11.25 -30.83
CA SER A 48 -3.48 11.72 -32.06
C SER A 48 -2.13 12.36 -31.77
N LEU A 49 -2.04 13.17 -30.72
CA LEU A 49 -0.76 13.75 -30.30
C LEU A 49 0.22 12.63 -29.95
N SER A 50 -0.22 11.62 -29.20
CA SER A 50 0.60 10.46 -28.86
C SER A 50 1.11 9.73 -30.11
N GLN A 51 0.25 9.52 -31.11
CA GLN A 51 0.69 8.94 -32.39
C GLN A 51 1.76 9.79 -33.08
N ALA A 52 1.53 11.10 -33.20
CA ALA A 52 2.46 12.01 -33.84
C ALA A 52 3.83 12.05 -33.12
N LEU A 53 3.84 11.99 -31.79
CA LEU A 53 5.07 11.91 -31.00
C LEU A 53 5.83 10.61 -31.26
N ILE A 54 5.13 9.47 -31.34
CA ILE A 54 5.77 8.17 -31.56
C ILE A 54 6.32 8.04 -32.99
N ASP A 55 5.58 8.52 -33.99
CA ASP A 55 6.03 8.53 -35.39
C ASP A 55 7.26 9.43 -35.60
N ALA A 56 7.35 10.53 -34.83
CA ALA A 56 8.42 11.50 -34.89
C ALA A 56 9.65 11.10 -34.06
N LEU A 57 9.49 10.20 -33.09
CA LEU A 57 10.54 9.83 -32.14
C LEU A 57 11.82 9.26 -32.81
N PRO A 58 11.75 8.40 -33.84
CA PRO A 58 12.95 7.95 -34.57
C PRO A 58 13.61 9.08 -35.40
N GLN A 59 12.84 10.09 -35.78
CA GLN A 59 13.28 11.13 -36.71
C GLN A 59 14.01 12.27 -36.00
N TRP A 60 13.63 12.58 -34.76
CA TRP A 60 14.11 13.77 -34.06
C TRP A 60 14.40 13.50 -32.57
N PRO A 61 15.66 13.63 -32.12
CA PRO A 61 16.05 13.38 -30.72
C PRO A 61 15.29 14.20 -29.66
N TYR A 62 14.98 15.46 -29.98
CA TYR A 62 14.30 16.37 -29.04
C TYR A 62 12.85 15.96 -28.72
N VAL A 63 12.26 15.02 -29.47
CA VAL A 63 10.91 14.50 -29.20
C VAL A 63 10.86 13.74 -27.88
N LEU A 64 11.96 13.11 -27.48
CA LEU A 64 12.06 12.45 -26.18
C LEU A 64 11.86 13.45 -25.04
N GLU A 65 12.42 14.66 -25.14
CA GLU A 65 12.21 15.72 -24.15
C GLU A 65 10.74 16.20 -24.10
N ILE A 66 10.05 16.23 -25.25
CA ILE A 66 8.61 16.52 -25.30
C ILE A 66 7.84 15.44 -24.53
N ILE A 67 8.13 14.17 -24.79
CA ILE A 67 7.50 13.03 -24.10
C ILE A 67 7.75 13.12 -22.59
N THR A 68 9.00 13.36 -22.17
CA THR A 68 9.38 13.52 -20.76
C THR A 68 8.61 14.66 -20.08
N ARG A 69 8.41 15.80 -20.75
CA ARG A 69 7.67 16.92 -20.18
C ARG A 69 6.16 16.70 -20.14
N LEU A 70 5.60 16.03 -21.16
CA LEU A 70 4.17 15.75 -21.24
C LEU A 70 3.72 14.60 -20.33
N SER A 71 4.64 13.75 -19.86
CA SER A 71 4.29 12.60 -19.01
C SER A 71 3.76 12.98 -17.63
N CYS A 72 3.89 14.25 -17.22
CA CYS A 72 3.24 14.77 -16.02
C CYS A 72 1.71 14.73 -16.11
N ALA A 73 1.15 14.79 -17.33
CA ALA A 73 -0.26 14.54 -17.59
C ALA A 73 -0.50 13.02 -17.77
N LEU A 74 -1.17 12.41 -16.78
CA LEU A 74 -1.37 10.95 -16.74
C LEU A 74 -2.08 10.41 -17.98
N ASP A 75 -3.07 11.13 -18.51
CA ASP A 75 -3.77 10.73 -19.74
C ASP A 75 -2.83 10.64 -20.95
N VAL A 76 -1.89 11.59 -21.08
CA VAL A 76 -0.90 11.60 -22.16
C VAL A 76 0.09 10.46 -21.97
N ARG A 77 0.62 10.30 -20.75
CA ARG A 77 1.53 9.20 -20.40
C ARG A 77 0.90 7.84 -20.69
N ASN A 78 -0.32 7.63 -20.23
CA ASN A 78 -1.06 6.37 -20.41
C ASN A 78 -1.32 6.12 -21.91
N SER A 79 -1.72 7.15 -22.67
CA SER A 79 -1.93 7.03 -24.12
C SER A 79 -0.65 6.72 -24.89
N LEU A 80 0.52 7.20 -24.46
CA LEU A 80 1.81 6.87 -25.08
C LEU A 80 2.18 5.41 -24.85
N VAL A 81 2.10 4.95 -23.60
CA VAL A 81 2.52 3.59 -23.23
C VAL A 81 1.57 2.51 -23.76
N LEU A 82 0.26 2.77 -23.77
CA LEU A 82 -0.73 1.85 -24.37
C LEU A 82 -0.55 1.73 -25.88
N ARG A 83 -0.06 2.79 -26.54
CA ARG A 83 0.06 2.84 -27.99
C ARG A 83 1.36 2.23 -28.51
N GLU A 84 2.46 2.39 -27.78
CA GLU A 84 3.74 1.74 -28.06
C GLU A 84 4.22 1.00 -26.81
N PRO A 85 3.80 -0.26 -26.61
CA PRO A 85 4.22 -1.06 -25.47
C PRO A 85 5.74 -1.27 -25.38
N SER A 86 6.47 -1.17 -26.51
CA SER A 86 7.93 -1.30 -26.55
C SER A 86 8.67 -0.05 -26.05
N LEU A 87 7.99 1.09 -25.89
CA LEU A 87 8.60 2.37 -25.50
C LEU A 87 9.34 2.26 -24.18
N LEU A 88 8.67 1.76 -23.12
CA LEU A 88 9.28 1.62 -21.80
C LEU A 88 10.46 0.63 -21.78
N PRO A 89 10.34 -0.61 -22.30
CA PRO A 89 11.47 -1.52 -22.40
C PRO A 89 12.69 -0.93 -23.12
N ARG A 90 12.48 -0.20 -24.23
CA ARG A 90 13.55 0.44 -25.01
C ARG A 90 14.22 1.57 -24.25
N LEU A 91 13.45 2.46 -23.61
CA LEU A 91 14.00 3.53 -22.79
C LEU A 91 14.82 2.99 -21.62
N LEU A 92 14.34 1.93 -20.96
CA LEU A 92 15.06 1.28 -19.86
C LEU A 92 16.36 0.62 -20.35
N THR A 93 16.32 -0.04 -21.50
CA THR A 93 17.51 -0.67 -22.10
C THR A 93 18.58 0.38 -22.42
N HIS A 94 18.21 1.48 -23.08
CA HIS A 94 19.16 2.56 -23.38
C HIS A 94 19.65 3.32 -22.14
N ALA A 95 18.81 3.42 -21.10
CA ALA A 95 19.21 3.99 -19.82
C ALA A 95 20.28 3.12 -19.12
N LEU A 96 20.19 1.80 -19.27
CA LEU A 96 21.17 0.83 -18.74
C LEU A 96 22.49 0.82 -19.55
N GLU A 97 22.43 1.06 -20.86
CA GLU A 97 23.54 0.82 -21.81
C GLU A 97 24.69 1.87 -21.84
N SER A 98 24.57 3.09 -21.27
CA SER A 98 25.52 4.17 -21.63
C SER A 98 26.07 5.07 -20.50
N ARG A 99 27.39 5.33 -20.55
CA ARG A 99 28.20 6.18 -19.64
C ARG A 99 28.22 7.69 -19.99
N GLY A 100 27.22 8.25 -20.68
CA GLY A 100 27.19 9.70 -20.96
C GLY A 100 25.91 10.25 -21.60
N GLU A 101 25.37 9.59 -22.63
CA GLU A 101 24.11 9.98 -23.30
C GLU A 101 22.85 9.42 -22.61
N SER A 102 23.03 8.66 -21.52
CA SER A 102 21.98 7.99 -20.76
C SER A 102 21.00 8.95 -20.08
N ARG A 103 21.39 10.19 -19.78
CA ARG A 103 20.57 11.07 -18.94
C ARG A 103 19.19 11.37 -19.54
N LYS A 104 19.10 11.60 -20.86
CA LYS A 104 17.80 11.83 -21.52
C LYS A 104 16.87 10.61 -21.41
N TYR A 105 17.43 9.40 -21.47
CA TYR A 105 16.69 8.14 -21.33
C TYR A 105 16.30 7.85 -19.88
N VAL A 106 17.20 8.12 -18.93
CA VAL A 106 16.93 8.05 -17.49
C VAL A 106 15.78 8.99 -17.12
N ASP A 107 15.85 10.26 -17.54
CA ASP A 107 14.84 11.25 -17.23
C ASP A 107 13.48 10.88 -17.86
N ALA A 108 13.47 10.39 -19.09
CA ALA A 108 12.24 9.90 -19.75
C ALA A 108 11.65 8.67 -19.06
N ALA A 109 12.49 7.68 -18.72
CA ALA A 109 12.06 6.47 -18.02
C ALA A 109 11.48 6.80 -16.63
N VAL A 110 12.17 7.65 -15.86
CA VAL A 110 11.68 8.12 -14.57
C VAL A 110 10.35 8.86 -14.73
N ALA A 111 10.23 9.75 -15.72
CA ALA A 111 9.02 10.56 -15.92
C ALA A 111 7.80 9.71 -16.32
N LEU A 112 7.99 8.61 -17.06
CA LEU A 112 6.91 7.66 -17.41
C LEU A 112 6.54 6.71 -16.25
N LEU A 113 7.52 6.36 -15.39
CA LEU A 113 7.37 5.43 -14.26
C LEU A 113 7.07 6.12 -12.91
N SER A 114 7.03 7.46 -12.87
CA SER A 114 6.81 8.25 -11.64
C SER A 114 5.42 8.04 -11.01
N HIS A 115 4.46 7.48 -11.74
CA HIS A 115 3.11 7.15 -11.27
C HIS A 115 2.77 5.70 -11.64
N PRO A 116 1.84 5.03 -10.94
CA PRO A 116 1.41 3.66 -11.27
C PRO A 116 1.03 3.50 -12.75
N LEU A 117 1.43 2.40 -13.38
CA LEU A 117 1.08 2.12 -14.77
C LEU A 117 -0.41 1.75 -14.91
N PRO A 118 -1.03 1.94 -16.09
CA PRO A 118 -2.36 1.41 -16.38
C PRO A 118 -2.42 -0.10 -16.12
N SER A 119 -3.59 -0.61 -15.72
CA SER A 119 -3.82 -2.04 -15.41
C SER A 119 -3.41 -2.98 -16.55
N ASP A 120 -3.51 -2.50 -17.79
CA ASP A 120 -3.28 -3.30 -19.00
C ASP A 120 -1.80 -3.32 -19.43
N VAL A 121 -0.92 -2.56 -18.75
CA VAL A 121 0.49 -2.44 -19.10
C VAL A 121 1.35 -3.07 -17.99
N PRO A 122 2.04 -4.20 -18.26
CA PRO A 122 2.95 -4.79 -17.29
C PRO A 122 4.22 -3.95 -17.12
N LEU A 123 4.79 -3.97 -15.92
CA LEU A 123 6.10 -3.37 -15.65
C LEU A 123 7.19 -4.20 -16.34
N PRO A 124 8.08 -3.61 -17.16
CA PRO A 124 9.15 -4.36 -17.81
C PRO A 124 10.14 -4.96 -16.80
N ALA A 125 10.65 -6.17 -17.06
CA ALA A 125 11.64 -6.83 -16.20
C ALA A 125 12.93 -6.00 -16.03
N THR A 126 13.30 -5.22 -17.05
CA THR A 126 14.45 -4.30 -17.01
C THR A 126 14.31 -3.17 -16.00
N ALA A 127 13.09 -2.88 -15.51
CA ALA A 127 12.85 -1.84 -14.52
C ALA A 127 13.55 -2.13 -13.18
N GLN A 128 13.70 -3.40 -12.80
CA GLN A 128 14.43 -3.78 -11.59
C GLN A 128 15.90 -3.42 -11.71
N ASN A 129 16.55 -3.83 -12.80
CA ASN A 129 17.97 -3.53 -13.05
C ASN A 129 18.21 -2.01 -13.13
N PHE A 130 17.30 -1.29 -13.78
CA PHE A 130 17.37 0.17 -13.86
C PHE A 130 17.27 0.84 -12.49
N MET A 131 16.33 0.38 -11.65
CA MET A 131 16.20 0.88 -10.28
C MET A 131 17.46 0.60 -9.46
N LEU A 132 18.03 -0.61 -9.56
CA LEU A 132 19.27 -0.98 -8.85
C LEU A 132 20.47 -0.16 -9.34
N GLN A 133 20.59 0.09 -10.64
CA GLN A 133 21.65 0.96 -11.18
C GLN A 133 21.54 2.39 -10.64
N LEU A 134 20.33 2.93 -10.48
CA LEU A 134 20.14 4.24 -9.85
C LEU A 134 20.54 4.23 -8.37
N PHE A 135 20.26 3.14 -7.65
CA PHE A 135 20.74 2.96 -6.28
C PHE A 135 22.27 2.91 -6.22
N ASP A 136 22.94 2.16 -7.10
CA ASP A 136 24.40 2.09 -7.17
C ASP A 136 25.03 3.45 -7.51
N LEU A 137 24.42 4.18 -8.45
CA LEU A 137 24.84 5.54 -8.80
C LEU A 137 24.70 6.48 -7.61
N ALA A 138 23.58 6.40 -6.90
CA ALA A 138 23.32 7.23 -5.74
C ALA A 138 24.20 6.81 -4.53
N ALA A 139 24.65 5.55 -4.46
CA ALA A 139 25.61 5.03 -3.48
C ALA A 139 27.03 5.53 -3.71
N THR A 140 27.46 5.59 -4.96
CA THR A 140 28.76 6.13 -5.32
C THR A 140 28.81 7.66 -5.26
N GLN A 141 27.71 8.33 -5.60
CA GLN A 141 27.58 9.79 -5.59
C GLN A 141 26.21 10.22 -5.03
N PRO A 142 26.10 10.42 -3.70
CA PRO A 142 24.84 10.82 -3.09
C PRO A 142 24.43 12.22 -3.54
N ASN A 143 23.34 12.31 -4.31
CA ASN A 143 22.78 13.54 -4.85
C ASN A 143 21.26 13.56 -4.66
N ALA A 144 20.72 14.69 -4.17
CA ALA A 144 19.28 14.88 -3.95
C ALA A 144 18.45 14.56 -5.20
N ALA A 145 18.96 14.91 -6.39
CA ALA A 145 18.27 14.63 -7.65
C ALA A 145 18.13 13.12 -7.92
N THR A 146 19.20 12.35 -7.73
CA THR A 146 19.19 10.90 -7.96
C THR A 146 18.31 10.18 -6.95
N VAL A 147 18.38 10.54 -5.67
CA VAL A 147 17.53 9.95 -4.62
C VAL A 147 16.06 10.35 -4.82
N GLN A 148 15.78 11.55 -5.31
CA GLN A 148 14.43 11.95 -5.72
C GLN A 148 13.90 11.10 -6.89
N GLN A 149 14.73 10.80 -7.89
CA GLN A 149 14.34 9.90 -9.00
C GLN A 149 13.99 8.51 -8.47
N ILE A 150 14.80 7.95 -7.57
CA ILE A 150 14.53 6.67 -6.90
C ILE A 150 13.19 6.74 -6.14
N HIS A 151 12.96 7.80 -5.35
CA HIS A 151 11.71 8.00 -4.64
C HIS A 151 10.50 8.03 -5.59
N ARG A 152 10.59 8.73 -6.72
CA ARG A 152 9.52 8.76 -7.73
C ARG A 152 9.23 7.39 -8.32
N LEU A 153 10.26 6.58 -8.61
CA LEU A 153 10.08 5.22 -9.11
C LEU A 153 9.38 4.32 -8.07
N VAL A 154 9.87 4.35 -6.84
CA VAL A 154 9.38 3.51 -5.74
C VAL A 154 7.98 3.93 -5.27
N TYR A 155 7.65 5.22 -5.37
CA TYR A 155 6.30 5.73 -5.10
C TYR A 155 5.33 5.42 -6.25
N GLY A 156 5.84 5.42 -7.50
CA GLY A 156 5.09 5.15 -8.71
C GLY A 156 5.09 3.67 -9.13
N ALA A 157 5.43 3.42 -10.40
CA ALA A 157 5.28 2.12 -11.05
C ALA A 157 6.18 1.02 -10.47
N CYS A 158 7.32 1.36 -9.86
CA CYS A 158 8.28 0.40 -9.32
C CYS A 158 7.98 0.00 -7.86
N LYS A 159 6.90 0.50 -7.24
CA LYS A 159 6.48 0.10 -5.88
C LYS A 159 6.40 -1.43 -5.69
N PRO A 160 5.89 -2.24 -6.65
CA PRO A 160 5.85 -3.70 -6.51
C PRO A 160 7.23 -4.36 -6.50
N ILE A 161 8.25 -3.72 -7.11
CA ILE A 161 9.61 -4.29 -7.19
C ILE A 161 10.19 -4.50 -5.78
N LEU A 162 9.87 -3.62 -4.83
CA LEU A 162 10.38 -3.74 -3.46
C LEU A 162 10.05 -5.09 -2.80
N GLY A 163 8.92 -5.72 -3.14
CA GLY A 163 8.52 -7.01 -2.58
C GLY A 163 9.20 -8.23 -3.21
N ILE A 164 9.88 -8.06 -4.35
CA ILE A 164 10.55 -9.16 -5.08
C ILE A 164 12.09 -9.09 -4.95
N LEU A 165 12.64 -8.09 -4.27
CA LEU A 165 14.09 -7.96 -4.08
C LEU A 165 14.61 -9.06 -3.13
N SER A 166 15.78 -9.61 -3.45
CA SER A 166 16.42 -10.60 -2.58
C SER A 166 16.89 -9.99 -1.24
N PRO A 167 16.99 -10.78 -0.16
CA PRO A 167 17.48 -10.30 1.14
C PRO A 167 18.84 -9.59 1.08
N GLY A 168 19.77 -10.07 0.25
CA GLY A 168 21.08 -9.46 0.08
C GLY A 168 21.02 -8.07 -0.57
N VAL A 169 20.12 -7.88 -1.55
CA VAL A 169 19.90 -6.57 -2.16
C VAL A 169 19.25 -5.61 -1.16
N LEU A 170 18.27 -6.07 -0.39
CA LEU A 170 17.62 -5.26 0.64
C LEU A 170 18.59 -4.83 1.75
N ALA A 171 19.50 -5.71 2.17
CA ALA A 171 20.56 -5.38 3.11
C ALA A 171 21.51 -4.31 2.55
N HIS A 172 21.91 -4.43 1.28
CA HIS A 172 22.76 -3.43 0.63
C HIS A 172 22.07 -2.06 0.51
N LEU A 173 20.78 -2.05 0.16
CA LEU A 173 19.97 -0.84 0.12
C LEU A 173 19.84 -0.19 1.49
N GLU A 174 19.66 -0.98 2.54
CA GLU A 174 19.62 -0.50 3.92
C GLU A 174 20.94 0.17 4.33
N ASP A 175 22.06 -0.51 4.11
CA ASP A 175 23.40 0.03 4.40
C ASP A 175 23.66 1.35 3.67
N TYR A 176 23.28 1.40 2.39
CA TYR A 176 23.35 2.61 1.58
C TYR A 176 22.50 3.74 2.17
N ILE A 177 21.22 3.52 2.43
CA ILE A 177 20.34 4.54 3.01
C ILE A 177 20.91 5.06 4.34
N PHE A 178 21.43 4.17 5.18
CA PHE A 178 22.04 4.55 6.44
C PHE A 178 23.34 5.32 6.28
N SER A 179 24.14 5.02 5.25
CA SER A 179 25.34 5.78 4.93
C SER A 179 25.01 7.24 4.61
N ILE A 180 23.98 7.49 3.79
CA ILE A 180 23.54 8.85 3.43
C ILE A 180 23.06 9.59 4.67
N LEU A 181 22.21 8.94 5.48
CA LEU A 181 21.66 9.54 6.69
C LEU A 181 22.74 9.89 7.73
N LYS A 182 23.87 9.16 7.75
CA LYS A 182 25.03 9.47 8.58
C LYS A 182 25.86 10.63 8.03
N SER A 183 26.01 10.73 6.71
CA SER A 183 26.80 11.78 6.06
C SER A 183 26.03 13.10 5.90
N SER A 184 24.70 13.08 5.94
CA SER A 184 23.87 14.27 5.76
C SER A 184 23.91 15.17 7.01
N SER A 185 24.74 16.21 7.00
CA SER A 185 24.81 17.19 8.10
C SER A 185 24.51 18.63 7.66
N GLY A 186 24.57 18.95 6.35
CA GLY A 186 24.22 20.25 5.79
C GLY A 186 22.72 20.46 5.52
N VAL A 187 22.33 21.69 5.14
CA VAL A 187 20.93 22.08 4.83
C VAL A 187 20.46 21.58 3.46
N GLU A 188 21.36 21.42 2.48
CA GLU A 188 21.05 20.77 1.19
C GLU A 188 20.94 19.24 1.34
N ASP A 189 21.82 18.64 2.15
CA ASP A 189 21.81 17.20 2.54
C ASP A 189 20.55 16.76 3.29
N GLN A 190 19.80 17.74 3.74
CA GLN A 190 18.66 17.59 4.59
C GLN A 190 17.38 17.28 3.79
N SER A 191 17.38 17.55 2.48
CA SER A 191 16.38 17.05 1.51
C SER A 191 16.64 15.58 1.15
N LEU A 192 17.91 15.21 1.00
CA LEU A 192 18.39 13.83 0.81
C LEU A 192 17.88 12.90 1.91
N GLY A 193 18.05 13.30 3.18
CA GLY A 193 17.56 12.51 4.31
C GLY A 193 16.03 12.32 4.32
N MET A 194 15.26 13.29 3.80
CA MET A 194 13.81 13.17 3.70
C MET A 194 13.40 12.14 2.64
N TYR A 195 14.03 12.15 1.46
CA TYR A 195 13.77 11.12 0.47
C TYR A 195 14.17 9.72 0.96
N CYS A 196 15.28 9.61 1.70
CA CYS A 196 15.70 8.36 2.33
C CYS A 196 14.66 7.82 3.31
N LEU A 197 14.13 8.68 4.19
CA LEU A 197 13.06 8.33 5.12
C LEU A 197 11.76 7.95 4.39
N ALA A 198 11.42 8.65 3.31
CA ALA A 198 10.25 8.32 2.50
C ALA A 198 10.41 6.95 1.81
N ILE A 199 11.58 6.65 1.23
CA ILE A 199 11.88 5.34 0.63
C ILE A 199 11.81 4.23 1.69
N MET A 200 12.41 4.44 2.87
CA MET A 200 12.32 3.49 3.98
C MET A 200 10.87 3.21 4.41
N ARG A 201 10.00 4.23 4.44
CA ARG A 201 8.57 4.01 4.67
C ARG A 201 7.95 3.12 3.60
N MET A 202 8.25 3.34 2.32
CA MET A 202 7.71 2.53 1.23
C MET A 202 8.16 1.06 1.31
N ILE A 203 9.40 0.83 1.73
CA ILE A 203 9.90 -0.52 2.05
C ILE A 203 9.06 -1.12 3.18
N LEU A 204 8.89 -0.43 4.31
CA LEU A 204 8.10 -0.94 5.43
C LEU A 204 6.65 -1.24 5.05
N GLU A 205 5.99 -0.38 4.27
CA GLU A 205 4.59 -0.56 3.85
C GLU A 205 4.39 -1.90 3.10
N LYS A 206 5.36 -2.30 2.27
CA LYS A 206 5.32 -3.57 1.55
C LYS A 206 5.53 -4.78 2.45
N PHE A 207 6.45 -4.71 3.40
CA PHE A 207 6.71 -5.83 4.31
C PHE A 207 5.76 -5.89 5.53
N GLN A 208 4.94 -4.85 5.76
CA GLN A 208 3.89 -4.86 6.79
C GLN A 208 2.56 -5.44 6.30
N THR A 209 2.27 -5.36 4.99
CA THR A 209 1.02 -5.86 4.41
C THR A 209 0.94 -7.39 4.36
N GLU A 210 2.07 -8.09 4.50
CA GLU A 210 2.14 -9.56 4.52
C GLU A 210 2.05 -10.19 5.92
N VAL A 211 2.08 -9.39 7.00
CA VAL A 211 2.06 -9.88 8.39
C VAL A 211 0.74 -9.54 9.11
N GLY A 212 -0.25 -9.02 8.38
CA GLY A 212 -1.52 -8.53 8.94
C GLY A 212 -2.78 -9.32 8.58
N ASN A 213 -2.69 -10.42 7.82
CA ASN A 213 -3.83 -11.30 7.55
C ASN A 213 -3.49 -12.72 8.02
N ASP A 214 -4.15 -13.12 9.09
CA ASP A 214 -4.19 -14.47 9.65
C ASP A 214 -5.02 -15.40 8.74
N ALA A 215 -4.64 -15.48 7.46
CA ALA A 215 -5.32 -16.28 6.45
C ALA A 215 -4.31 -16.94 5.50
N MET A 216 -3.87 -18.13 5.93
CA MET A 216 -3.79 -19.34 5.12
C MET A 216 -3.05 -19.24 3.77
N TRP A 217 -1.73 -19.38 3.83
CA TRP A 217 -0.98 -20.17 2.84
C TRP A 217 -0.11 -21.19 3.58
N PRO A 218 -0.08 -22.46 3.14
CA PRO A 218 0.65 -23.51 3.84
C PRO A 218 2.15 -23.26 3.68
N THR A 219 2.83 -23.09 4.81
CA THR A 219 4.28 -23.14 4.91
C THR A 219 4.74 -24.51 4.40
N PHE A 220 5.35 -24.55 3.22
CA PHE A 220 6.23 -25.67 2.88
C PHE A 220 7.48 -25.52 3.74
N ASP A 221 7.49 -26.20 4.88
CA ASP A 221 8.69 -26.42 5.67
C ASP A 221 9.70 -27.23 4.84
N HIS A 222 10.63 -26.52 4.21
CA HIS A 222 11.88 -27.10 3.77
C HIS A 222 12.92 -26.91 4.88
N PRO A 223 13.37 -27.99 5.55
CA PRO A 223 14.51 -27.92 6.43
C PRO A 223 15.78 -27.94 5.57
N ILE A 224 16.35 -26.75 5.29
CA ILE A 224 17.69 -26.64 4.71
C ILE A 224 18.45 -25.54 5.46
N ASP A 225 19.41 -26.00 6.26
CA ASP A 225 20.68 -25.40 6.64
C ASP A 225 20.74 -23.90 6.96
N SER A 226 20.94 -23.66 8.25
CA SER A 226 21.49 -22.47 8.88
C SER A 226 22.80 -21.99 8.23
N SER A 227 22.77 -20.97 7.38
CA SER A 227 23.80 -19.91 7.29
C SER A 227 23.52 -18.78 6.27
N ASN A 228 22.29 -18.38 5.98
CA ASN A 228 22.03 -17.16 5.22
C ASN A 228 21.08 -16.24 6.01
N SER A 229 21.57 -15.06 6.38
CA SER A 229 20.82 -14.05 7.11
C SER A 229 19.54 -13.71 6.36
N GLN A 230 18.40 -14.15 6.89
CA GLN A 230 17.11 -13.63 6.45
C GLN A 230 17.08 -12.15 6.85
N TRP A 231 17.25 -11.25 5.88
CA TRP A 231 17.18 -9.81 6.12
C TRP A 231 15.83 -9.48 6.77
N THR A 232 15.84 -8.74 7.87
CA THR A 232 14.63 -8.23 8.52
C THR A 232 14.63 -6.71 8.50
N PRO A 233 13.47 -6.06 8.26
CA PRO A 233 13.37 -4.60 8.23
C PRO A 233 13.48 -3.93 9.62
N ASP A 234 14.02 -4.61 10.64
CA ASP A 234 13.95 -4.16 12.03
C ASP A 234 14.78 -2.90 12.28
N ALA A 235 15.93 -2.75 11.62
CA ALA A 235 16.73 -1.53 11.71
C ALA A 235 16.02 -0.32 11.10
N ILE A 236 15.26 -0.52 10.02
CA ILE A 236 14.41 0.50 9.40
C ILE A 236 13.22 0.81 10.32
N LYS A 237 12.56 -0.21 10.90
CA LYS A 237 11.44 -0.03 11.85
C LYS A 237 11.81 0.87 13.03
N GLN A 238 13.06 0.86 13.50
CA GLN A 238 13.50 1.71 14.61
C GLN A 238 13.31 3.22 14.39
N PHE A 239 13.27 3.68 13.13
CA PHE A 239 13.04 5.09 12.78
C PHE A 239 11.58 5.54 12.92
N PHE A 240 10.65 4.58 12.92
CA PHE A 240 9.21 4.84 12.93
C PHE A 240 8.54 4.35 14.23
N ASN A 241 8.99 3.22 14.78
CA ASN A 241 8.38 2.58 15.96
C ASN A 241 9.38 2.25 17.08
N GLY A 242 10.61 2.74 17.03
CA GLY A 242 11.64 2.37 18.01
C GLY A 242 12.45 3.55 18.54
N ASN A 243 13.68 3.27 18.98
CA ASN A 243 14.51 4.24 19.70
C ASN A 243 14.90 5.47 18.88
N LYS A 244 14.80 5.43 17.54
CA LYS A 244 15.13 6.55 16.66
C LYS A 244 13.91 7.42 16.34
N THR A 245 12.69 6.98 16.66
CA THR A 245 11.44 7.71 16.37
C THR A 245 11.44 9.13 16.92
N HIS A 246 11.99 9.36 18.13
CA HIS A 246 12.07 10.70 18.71
C HIS A 246 12.89 11.67 17.84
N LYS A 247 14.03 11.21 17.30
CA LYS A 247 14.87 12.02 16.41
C LYS A 247 14.20 12.25 15.06
N THR A 248 13.54 11.22 14.51
CA THR A 248 12.71 11.34 13.29
C THR A 248 11.66 12.43 13.48
N MET A 249 10.86 12.37 14.56
CA MET A 249 9.83 13.36 14.86
C MET A 249 10.39 14.78 15.01
N GLN A 250 11.53 14.93 15.71
CA GLN A 250 12.21 16.22 15.84
C GLN A 250 12.60 16.79 14.46
N LEU A 251 13.15 15.96 13.56
CA LEU A 251 13.52 16.36 12.21
C LEU A 251 12.30 16.79 11.40
N LEU A 252 11.22 16.01 11.44
CA LEU A 252 9.97 16.30 10.73
C LEU A 252 9.37 17.64 11.17
N VAL A 253 9.27 17.89 12.48
CA VAL A 253 8.68 19.14 12.99
C VAL A 253 9.54 20.35 12.64
N LEU A 254 10.87 20.24 12.75
CA LEU A 254 11.78 21.33 12.36
C LEU A 254 11.66 21.66 10.88
N ARG A 255 11.48 20.64 10.02
CA ARG A 255 11.23 20.82 8.58
C ARG A 255 9.99 21.64 8.30
N VAL A 256 8.87 21.32 8.96
CA VAL A 256 7.62 22.08 8.79
C VAL A 256 7.79 23.51 9.30
N ILE A 257 8.43 23.72 10.46
CA ILE A 257 8.69 25.07 11.00
C ILE A 257 9.52 25.92 10.02
N TRP A 258 10.51 25.32 9.36
CA TRP A 258 11.34 26.02 8.38
C TRP A 258 10.59 26.35 7.10
N ALA A 259 9.73 25.44 6.62
CA ALA A 259 8.88 25.70 5.45
C ALA A 259 7.89 26.85 5.69
N CYS A 260 7.49 27.11 6.94
CA CYS A 260 6.59 28.21 7.30
C CYS A 260 7.28 29.59 7.48
N ARG A 261 8.56 29.77 7.10
CA ARG A 261 9.24 31.07 7.25
C ARG A 261 8.86 32.04 6.12
N PRO A 262 8.64 33.33 6.40
CA PRO A 262 8.24 34.32 5.39
C PRO A 262 9.35 34.63 4.37
N GLU A 263 10.62 34.45 4.74
CA GLU A 263 11.79 34.61 3.85
C GLU A 263 11.88 33.49 2.79
N SER A 264 11.11 32.41 2.94
CA SER A 264 10.95 31.37 1.92
C SER A 264 9.68 31.58 1.12
N ALA A 265 9.42 32.80 0.64
CA ALA A 265 8.59 32.99 -0.54
C ALA A 265 9.26 32.19 -1.66
N ASP A 266 8.87 30.93 -1.79
CA ASP A 266 9.60 29.89 -2.49
C ASP A 266 9.07 29.78 -3.91
N PRO A 267 9.67 30.49 -4.90
CA PRO A 267 9.26 30.37 -6.30
C PRO A 267 9.50 28.96 -6.85
N THR A 268 10.29 28.13 -6.16
CA THR A 268 10.67 26.78 -6.56
C THR A 268 9.79 25.66 -6.00
N GLY A 269 8.87 25.94 -5.06
CA GLY A 269 7.95 24.94 -4.48
C GLY A 269 8.62 23.83 -3.63
N GLN A 270 9.86 24.03 -3.22
CA GLN A 270 10.64 23.16 -2.34
C GLN A 270 10.00 22.97 -0.96
N GLY A 271 9.44 24.03 -0.35
CA GLY A 271 8.73 23.99 0.93
C GLY A 271 7.50 23.10 0.87
N LEU A 272 6.71 23.22 -0.20
CA LEU A 272 5.54 22.35 -0.42
C LEU A 272 5.96 20.89 -0.59
N THR A 273 6.99 20.62 -1.40
CA THR A 273 7.53 19.26 -1.60
C THR A 273 8.05 18.68 -0.29
N SER A 274 8.77 19.49 0.49
CA SER A 274 9.32 19.11 1.79
C SER A 274 8.22 18.72 2.79
N VAL A 275 7.18 19.54 2.97
CA VAL A 275 6.08 19.22 3.89
C VAL A 275 5.25 18.04 3.38
N THR A 276 5.10 17.88 2.06
CA THR A 276 4.46 16.69 1.46
C THR A 276 5.24 15.41 1.84
N LEU A 277 6.57 15.43 1.73
CA LEU A 277 7.43 14.32 2.18
C LEU A 277 7.33 14.11 3.70
N VAL A 278 7.22 15.18 4.50
CA VAL A 278 7.02 15.06 5.95
C VAL A 278 5.73 14.31 6.26
N ASN A 279 4.61 14.68 5.63
CA ASN A 279 3.33 13.99 5.81
C ASN A 279 3.42 12.54 5.33
N GLN A 280 4.14 12.29 4.23
CA GLN A 280 4.48 10.95 3.80
C GLN A 280 5.20 10.17 4.92
N ILE A 281 6.29 10.66 5.46
CA ILE A 281 7.06 9.92 6.48
C ILE A 281 6.24 9.74 7.77
N LEU A 282 5.52 10.78 8.21
CA LEU A 282 4.72 10.76 9.44
C LEU A 282 3.66 9.66 9.42
N ALA A 283 3.03 9.41 8.27
CA ALA A 283 2.03 8.36 8.12
C ALA A 283 2.58 6.94 8.33
N GLY A 284 3.91 6.76 8.38
CA GLY A 284 4.55 5.49 8.77
C GLY A 284 4.91 5.39 10.26
N VAL A 285 4.84 6.49 11.01
CA VAL A 285 5.15 6.53 12.45
C VAL A 285 3.92 6.07 13.24
N SER A 286 4.12 5.19 14.23
CA SER A 286 3.00 4.77 15.10
C SER A 286 2.31 5.96 15.78
N GLN A 287 0.98 5.95 15.75
CA GLN A 287 0.17 7.02 16.32
C GLN A 287 0.45 7.24 17.82
N SER A 288 0.72 6.17 18.57
CA SER A 288 1.10 6.23 19.98
C SER A 288 2.40 7.01 20.20
N ALA A 289 3.42 6.77 19.39
CA ALA A 289 4.70 7.48 19.47
C ALA A 289 4.56 8.97 19.08
N VAL A 290 3.71 9.27 18.08
CA VAL A 290 3.41 10.66 17.70
C VAL A 290 2.76 11.41 18.86
N ILE A 291 1.74 10.83 19.49
CA ILE A 291 1.02 11.43 20.63
C ILE A 291 1.96 11.65 21.82
N GLU A 292 2.76 10.64 22.18
CA GLU A 292 3.72 10.73 23.28
C GLU A 292 4.74 11.84 23.04
N TRP A 293 5.27 11.92 21.80
CA TRP A 293 6.22 12.96 21.42
C TRP A 293 5.58 14.35 21.49
N SER A 294 4.37 14.52 20.98
CA SER A 294 3.64 15.80 20.97
C SER A 294 3.37 16.30 22.39
N TYR A 295 3.00 15.41 23.32
CA TYR A 295 2.79 15.75 24.72
C TYR A 295 4.08 16.26 25.38
N LYS A 296 5.20 15.56 25.18
CA LYS A 296 6.51 15.96 25.73
C LYS A 296 7.05 17.26 25.11
N ASN A 297 6.60 17.63 23.91
CA ASN A 297 7.10 18.77 23.14
C ASN A 297 6.01 19.83 22.86
N ALA A 298 5.05 20.01 23.76
CA ALA A 298 3.89 20.90 23.59
C ALA A 298 4.27 22.35 23.19
N VAL A 299 5.38 22.88 23.68
CA VAL A 299 5.89 24.22 23.33
C VAL A 299 6.24 24.32 21.84
N ILE A 300 6.83 23.28 21.27
CA ILE A 300 7.19 23.24 19.85
C ILE A 300 5.92 23.14 18.99
N VAL A 301 4.97 22.29 19.39
CA VAL A 301 3.68 22.15 18.70
C VAL A 301 2.92 23.48 18.70
N ARG A 302 2.88 24.20 19.82
CA ARG A 302 2.27 25.53 19.91
C ARG A 302 2.94 26.55 18.99
N LYS A 303 4.27 26.59 18.95
CA LYS A 303 5.01 27.44 18.00
C LYS A 303 4.66 27.13 16.54
N LEU A 304 4.47 25.85 16.20
CA LEU A 304 4.08 25.45 14.85
C LEU A 304 2.65 25.90 14.52
N GLN A 305 1.72 25.79 15.48
CA GLN A 305 0.35 26.31 15.32
C GLN A 305 0.37 27.82 15.06
N GLU A 306 1.15 28.59 15.83
CA GLU A 306 1.31 30.04 15.64
C GLU A 306 1.87 30.38 14.25
N LYS A 307 2.82 29.58 13.73
CA LYS A 307 3.38 29.77 12.39
C LYS A 307 2.38 29.50 11.27
N CYS A 308 1.46 28.56 11.44
CA CYS A 308 0.43 28.26 10.44
C CYS A 308 -0.58 29.41 10.26
N LEU A 309 -0.75 30.26 11.27
CA LEU A 309 -1.71 31.38 11.26
C LEU A 309 -1.19 32.62 10.52
N VAL A 310 0.08 32.63 10.11
CA VAL A 310 0.67 33.75 9.35
C VAL A 310 -0.02 33.86 7.98
N PRO A 311 -0.49 35.07 7.59
CA PRO A 311 -1.31 35.25 6.39
C PRO A 311 -0.57 34.94 5.07
N ASP A 312 0.75 35.16 5.01
CA ASP A 312 1.56 35.11 3.77
C ASP A 312 1.96 33.68 3.32
N ILE A 313 1.39 32.64 3.90
CA ILE A 313 1.67 31.24 3.52
C ILE A 313 0.81 30.85 2.31
N LEU A 314 1.45 30.24 1.30
CA LEU A 314 0.77 29.66 0.13
C LEU A 314 -0.35 28.69 0.55
N PRO A 315 -1.56 28.73 -0.08
CA PRO A 315 -2.68 27.87 0.30
C PRO A 315 -2.33 26.37 0.32
N ALA A 316 -1.66 25.87 -0.72
CA ALA A 316 -1.16 24.50 -0.83
C ALA A 316 -0.29 24.08 0.36
N LEU A 317 0.64 24.95 0.73
CA LEU A 317 1.57 24.72 1.84
C LEU A 317 0.83 24.76 3.17
N ARG A 318 -0.08 25.73 3.36
CA ARG A 318 -0.91 25.81 4.57
C ARG A 318 -1.75 24.55 4.74
N PHE A 319 -2.36 24.04 3.68
CA PHE A 319 -3.13 22.79 3.71
C PHE A 319 -2.27 21.58 4.15
N GLN A 320 -1.05 21.45 3.62
CA GLN A 320 -0.10 20.41 4.03
C GLN A 320 0.36 20.57 5.50
N VAL A 321 0.56 21.80 5.97
CA VAL A 321 0.92 22.09 7.37
C VAL A 321 -0.24 21.75 8.32
N LEU A 322 -1.48 22.08 7.93
CA LEU A 322 -2.68 21.72 8.69
C LEU A 322 -2.90 20.20 8.73
N THR A 323 -2.64 19.52 7.61
CA THR A 323 -2.62 18.05 7.54
C THR A 323 -1.64 17.49 8.57
N PHE A 324 -0.41 18.00 8.60
CA PHE A 324 0.61 17.59 9.57
C PHE A 324 0.17 17.82 11.01
N LEU A 325 -0.34 19.02 11.31
CA LEU A 325 -0.83 19.37 12.65
C LEU A 325 -1.97 18.46 13.11
N SER A 326 -2.86 18.06 12.20
CA SER A 326 -3.96 17.13 12.51
C SER A 326 -3.47 15.73 12.88
N SER A 327 -2.31 15.32 12.37
CA SER A 327 -1.72 14.01 12.67
C SER A 327 -1.01 13.98 14.03
N LEU A 328 -0.65 15.13 14.61
CA LEU A 328 0.09 15.22 15.87
C LEU A 328 -0.72 14.94 17.14
N SER A 329 -2.05 14.89 17.05
CA SER A 329 -2.95 14.68 18.21
C SER A 329 -4.03 13.63 17.91
N ASP A 330 -4.52 13.00 18.98
CA ASP A 330 -5.66 12.07 18.96
C ASP A 330 -6.99 12.83 18.99
N LYS A 331 -7.11 13.78 19.92
CA LYS A 331 -8.17 14.80 19.94
C LYS A 331 -7.61 16.06 19.34
N VAL A 332 -7.83 16.26 18.04
CA VAL A 332 -7.25 17.40 17.32
C VAL A 332 -7.93 18.70 17.78
N VAL A 333 -7.28 19.42 18.69
CA VAL A 333 -7.66 20.79 19.06
C VAL A 333 -6.80 21.74 18.24
N LEU A 334 -7.21 21.94 16.98
CA LEU A 334 -6.70 23.08 16.21
C LEU A 334 -7.29 24.38 16.77
N PRO A 335 -6.53 25.48 16.81
CA PRO A 335 -7.09 26.81 17.05
C PRO A 335 -8.24 27.08 16.07
N SER A 336 -9.30 27.77 16.51
CA SER A 336 -10.48 28.06 15.68
C SER A 336 -10.15 28.68 14.32
N GLN A 337 -9.15 29.56 14.29
CA GLN A 337 -8.65 30.17 13.06
C GLN A 337 -7.95 29.17 12.12
N ALA A 338 -7.23 28.18 12.66
CA ALA A 338 -6.60 27.12 11.87
C ALA A 338 -7.63 26.15 11.30
N THR A 339 -8.67 25.81 12.07
CA THR A 339 -9.82 25.03 11.58
C THR A 339 -10.53 25.75 10.43
N LEU A 340 -10.75 27.06 10.57
CA LEU A 340 -11.38 27.88 9.53
C LEU A 340 -10.51 27.96 8.25
N PHE A 341 -9.18 28.06 8.37
CA PHE A 341 -8.30 27.97 7.21
C PHE A 341 -8.38 26.60 6.52
N TYR A 342 -8.49 25.52 7.29
CA TYR A 342 -8.66 24.19 6.74
C TYR A 342 -10.01 24.05 6.00
N GLU A 343 -11.10 24.44 6.65
CA GLU A 343 -12.46 24.50 6.06
C GLU A 343 -12.48 25.27 4.74
N ARG A 344 -11.85 26.46 4.70
CA ARG A 344 -11.74 27.26 3.47
C ARG A 344 -10.89 26.61 2.38
N SER A 345 -9.82 25.91 2.76
CA SER A 345 -8.97 25.20 1.79
C SER A 345 -9.73 24.06 1.11
N LEU A 346 -10.63 23.39 1.84
CA LEU A 346 -11.52 22.36 1.30
C LEU A 346 -12.66 22.92 0.44
N LEU A 347 -13.14 24.14 0.74
CA LEU A 347 -14.12 24.84 -0.10
C LEU A 347 -13.52 25.48 -1.36
N ASP A 348 -12.19 25.65 -1.41
CA ASP A 348 -11.47 26.14 -2.59
C ASP A 348 -10.23 25.27 -2.90
N LEU A 349 -10.50 24.02 -3.29
CA LEU A 349 -9.46 23.08 -3.70
C LEU A 349 -8.73 23.56 -4.97
N SER A 350 -9.33 24.45 -5.75
CA SER A 350 -8.73 25.03 -6.96
C SER A 350 -7.53 25.92 -6.64
N ALA A 351 -7.63 26.75 -5.59
CA ALA A 351 -6.54 27.59 -5.10
C ALA A 351 -5.42 26.81 -4.41
N THR A 352 -5.72 25.60 -3.93
CA THR A 352 -4.74 24.73 -3.25
C THR A 352 -3.82 24.01 -4.24
N SER A 353 -4.24 23.79 -5.50
CA SER A 353 -3.44 23.27 -6.63
C SER A 353 -2.36 22.26 -6.26
N MET A 354 -2.79 21.04 -5.92
CA MET A 354 -1.92 19.93 -5.55
C MET A 354 -2.03 18.77 -6.53
N LYS A 355 -0.97 17.94 -6.61
CA LYS A 355 -1.02 16.68 -7.35
C LYS A 355 -2.03 15.73 -6.71
N HIS A 356 -2.77 14.99 -7.54
CA HIS A 356 -3.85 14.08 -7.14
C HIS A 356 -3.46 13.14 -5.98
N GLU A 357 -2.33 12.45 -6.10
CA GLU A 357 -1.86 11.49 -5.09
C GLU A 357 -1.54 12.14 -3.73
N HIS A 358 -1.01 13.37 -3.75
CA HIS A 358 -0.72 14.11 -2.53
C HIS A 358 -1.99 14.65 -1.88
N LEU A 359 -2.98 15.03 -2.68
CA LEU A 359 -4.30 15.44 -2.18
C LEU A 359 -5.02 14.25 -1.54
N ASP A 360 -5.07 13.09 -2.20
CA ASP A 360 -5.69 11.86 -1.66
C ASP A 360 -5.08 11.51 -0.30
N MET A 361 -3.75 11.45 -0.24
CA MET A 361 -3.04 11.16 1.01
C MET A 361 -3.39 12.18 2.11
N SER A 362 -3.32 13.49 1.81
CA SER A 362 -3.59 14.53 2.80
C SER A 362 -5.03 14.49 3.31
N LEU A 363 -5.99 14.28 2.42
CA LEU A 363 -7.40 14.13 2.79
C LEU A 363 -7.60 12.92 3.71
N ARG A 364 -7.06 11.75 3.36
CA ARG A 364 -7.16 10.54 4.18
C ARG A 364 -6.55 10.71 5.57
N LEU A 365 -5.43 11.43 5.67
CA LEU A 365 -4.77 11.67 6.96
C LEU A 365 -5.52 12.63 7.88
N SER A 366 -6.16 13.66 7.33
CA SER A 366 -6.64 14.81 8.10
C SER A 366 -8.15 14.92 8.19
N LEU A 367 -8.89 14.58 7.12
CA LEU A 367 -10.32 14.80 7.03
C LEU A 367 -11.11 14.05 8.12
N PHE A 368 -10.79 12.76 8.34
CA PHE A 368 -11.47 11.94 9.34
C PHE A 368 -11.34 12.51 10.75
N ARG A 369 -10.17 13.08 11.05
CA ARG A 369 -9.82 13.62 12.38
C ARG A 369 -10.38 15.02 12.62
N LEU A 370 -10.51 15.82 11.57
CA LEU A 370 -10.91 17.22 11.66
C LEU A 370 -12.41 17.45 11.43
N SER A 371 -13.09 16.54 10.74
CA SER A 371 -14.50 16.71 10.36
C SER A 371 -15.45 16.82 11.56
N SER A 372 -15.08 16.26 12.72
CA SER A 372 -15.84 16.39 13.97
C SER A 372 -15.91 17.84 14.49
N ASN A 373 -14.97 18.68 14.08
CA ASN A 373 -14.86 20.07 14.51
C ASN A 373 -15.53 21.04 13.53
N PHE A 374 -16.06 20.55 12.40
CA PHE A 374 -16.70 21.40 11.41
C PHE A 374 -18.03 21.93 11.91
N LYS A 375 -18.31 23.19 11.55
CA LYS A 375 -19.61 23.79 11.83
C LYS A 375 -20.70 23.12 10.99
N SER A 376 -21.92 23.06 11.52
CA SER A 376 -23.06 22.51 10.78
C SER A 376 -23.34 23.28 9.48
N GLU A 377 -23.05 24.58 9.44
CA GLU A 377 -23.26 25.45 8.28
C GLU A 377 -22.33 25.13 7.11
N TRP A 378 -21.11 24.67 7.42
CA TRP A 378 -20.06 24.40 6.43
C TRP A 378 -20.47 23.29 5.45
N TRP A 379 -21.24 22.29 5.90
CA TRP A 379 -21.77 21.25 5.03
C TRP A 379 -22.75 21.79 3.97
N GLY A 380 -23.50 22.85 4.32
CA GLY A 380 -24.32 23.61 3.37
C GLY A 380 -23.49 24.35 2.35
N GLU A 381 -22.43 25.03 2.80
CA GLU A 381 -21.49 25.73 1.91
C GLU A 381 -20.79 24.77 0.93
N LEU A 382 -20.45 23.56 1.40
CA LEU A 382 -19.87 22.52 0.54
C LEU A 382 -20.85 22.09 -0.57
N LEU A 383 -22.11 21.81 -0.22
CA LEU A 383 -23.11 21.45 -1.21
C LEU A 383 -23.35 22.60 -2.20
N ASP A 384 -23.52 23.83 -1.71
CA ASP A 384 -23.69 25.02 -2.54
C ASP A 384 -22.50 25.18 -3.50
N LYS A 385 -21.26 25.03 -3.03
CA LYS A 385 -20.06 25.14 -3.89
C LYS A 385 -20.02 24.07 -4.99
N VAL A 386 -20.35 22.81 -4.67
CA VAL A 386 -20.37 21.72 -5.67
C VAL A 386 -21.52 21.91 -6.68
N MET A 387 -22.69 22.36 -6.22
CA MET A 387 -23.81 22.68 -7.11
C MET A 387 -23.46 23.84 -8.04
N ASP A 388 -22.87 24.92 -7.51
CA ASP A 388 -22.41 26.07 -8.31
C ASP A 388 -21.36 25.67 -9.34
N LEU A 389 -20.43 24.76 -9.01
CA LEU A 389 -19.46 24.21 -9.96
C LEU A 389 -20.12 23.46 -11.14
N LEU A 390 -21.29 22.85 -10.91
CA LEU A 390 -21.99 22.02 -11.90
C LEU A 390 -22.98 22.82 -12.78
N THR A 391 -23.40 24.01 -12.34
CA THR A 391 -24.41 24.85 -13.03
C THR A 391 -23.86 26.20 -13.47
N ASN A 392 -23.19 26.93 -12.58
CA ASN A 392 -22.89 28.36 -12.74
C ASN A 392 -21.41 28.65 -13.07
N SER A 393 -20.49 27.76 -12.71
CA SER A 393 -19.05 27.99 -12.91
C SER A 393 -18.63 27.93 -14.39
N PRO A 394 -17.62 28.73 -14.79
CA PRO A 394 -17.04 28.64 -16.11
C PRO A 394 -16.37 27.27 -16.33
N PRO A 395 -16.34 26.73 -17.56
CA PRO A 395 -15.77 25.42 -17.85
C PRO A 395 -14.32 25.25 -17.36
N THR A 396 -13.51 26.30 -17.42
CA THR A 396 -12.13 26.29 -16.92
C THR A 396 -12.02 26.05 -15.42
N GLU A 397 -12.95 26.59 -14.62
CA GLU A 397 -12.97 26.34 -13.17
C GLU A 397 -13.37 24.89 -12.88
N LEU A 398 -14.35 24.35 -13.63
CA LEU A 398 -14.71 22.94 -13.53
C LEU A 398 -13.52 22.03 -13.87
N PHE A 399 -12.82 22.24 -14.99
CA PHE A 399 -11.65 21.42 -15.34
C PHE A 399 -10.51 21.51 -14.32
N ASN A 400 -10.31 22.68 -13.72
CA ASN A 400 -9.27 22.90 -12.71
C ASN A 400 -9.56 22.18 -11.40
N SER A 401 -10.83 21.97 -11.05
CA SER A 401 -11.24 21.57 -9.71
C SER A 401 -12.00 20.25 -9.64
N ALA A 402 -12.59 19.78 -10.76
CA ALA A 402 -13.46 18.60 -10.78
C ALA A 402 -12.77 17.36 -10.23
N ASP A 403 -11.53 17.07 -10.63
CA ASP A 403 -10.78 15.91 -10.14
C ASP A 403 -10.57 15.97 -8.61
N SER A 404 -10.15 17.13 -8.10
CA SER A 404 -9.99 17.38 -6.67
C SER A 404 -11.28 17.21 -5.89
N TYR A 405 -12.42 17.70 -6.39
CA TYR A 405 -13.72 17.53 -5.74
C TYR A 405 -14.28 16.12 -5.87
N ILE A 406 -14.08 15.43 -6.99
CA ILE A 406 -14.47 14.03 -7.16
C ILE A 406 -13.75 13.18 -6.10
N LEU A 407 -12.45 13.37 -5.96
CA LEU A 407 -11.63 12.71 -4.95
C LEU A 407 -12.10 13.06 -3.53
N PHE A 408 -12.28 14.35 -3.25
CA PHE A 408 -12.71 14.83 -1.95
C PHE A 408 -14.08 14.30 -1.52
N LEU A 409 -15.07 14.36 -2.40
CA LEU A 409 -16.40 13.80 -2.16
C LEU A 409 -16.33 12.27 -1.98
N GLY A 410 -15.46 11.59 -2.72
CA GLY A 410 -15.17 10.17 -2.51
C GLY A 410 -14.62 9.88 -1.11
N CYS A 411 -13.62 10.64 -0.65
CA CYS A 411 -13.07 10.49 0.70
C CYS A 411 -14.10 10.76 1.79
N ILE A 412 -14.98 11.76 1.62
CA ILE A 412 -16.10 11.97 2.56
C ILE A 412 -17.03 10.75 2.52
N ALA A 413 -17.41 10.30 1.32
CA ALA A 413 -18.34 9.19 1.12
C ALA A 413 -17.82 7.86 1.71
N ASP A 414 -16.51 7.65 1.74
CA ASP A 414 -15.88 6.47 2.36
C ASP A 414 -15.92 6.51 3.90
N MET A 415 -15.97 7.69 4.52
CA MET A 415 -15.95 7.82 5.99
C MET A 415 -17.33 8.03 6.64
N VAL A 416 -18.39 8.21 5.86
CA VAL A 416 -19.74 8.45 6.36
C VAL A 416 -20.21 7.35 7.32
N ASP A 417 -19.84 6.10 7.06
CA ASP A 417 -20.24 4.95 7.86
C ASP A 417 -19.64 5.01 9.27
N GLU A 418 -18.38 5.41 9.38
CA GLU A 418 -17.60 5.43 10.63
C GLU A 418 -17.68 6.78 11.37
N ASN A 419 -18.03 7.87 10.68
CA ASN A 419 -18.01 9.22 11.24
C ASN A 419 -19.42 9.83 11.36
N GLU A 420 -20.03 9.64 12.55
CA GLU A 420 -21.37 10.14 12.85
C GLU A 420 -21.50 11.68 12.70
N SER A 421 -20.48 12.44 13.09
CA SER A 421 -20.51 13.91 12.98
C SER A 421 -20.60 14.38 11.53
N CYS A 422 -19.84 13.75 10.63
CA CYS A 422 -19.91 13.99 9.20
C CYS A 422 -21.29 13.62 8.63
N ARG A 423 -21.77 12.41 8.93
CA ARG A 423 -23.10 11.94 8.50
C ARG A 423 -24.21 12.89 8.93
N ARG A 424 -24.25 13.27 10.22
CA ARG A 424 -25.26 14.19 10.75
C ARG A 424 -25.16 15.58 10.14
N GLY A 425 -23.96 16.11 9.89
CA GLY A 425 -23.76 17.40 9.24
C GLY A 425 -24.36 17.46 7.83
N ILE A 426 -24.08 16.44 7.02
CA ILE A 426 -24.63 16.30 5.66
C ILE A 426 -26.16 16.18 5.72
N LEU A 427 -26.68 15.28 6.56
CA LEU A 427 -28.13 15.07 6.65
C LEU A 427 -28.86 16.30 7.21
N ALA A 428 -28.33 16.95 8.24
CA ALA A 428 -28.91 18.18 8.81
C ALA A 428 -29.05 19.29 7.76
N THR A 429 -28.09 19.38 6.84
CA THR A 429 -28.15 20.31 5.71
C THR A 429 -29.39 20.07 4.84
N LEU A 430 -29.79 18.81 4.66
CA LEU A 430 -30.97 18.39 3.89
C LEU A 430 -32.29 18.48 4.65
N HIS A 431 -32.25 18.59 5.99
CA HIS A 431 -33.45 18.83 6.80
C HIS A 431 -33.99 20.24 6.63
N SER A 432 -33.14 21.20 6.23
CA SER A 432 -33.59 22.56 5.94
C SER A 432 -34.43 22.57 4.66
N GLY A 433 -35.67 23.08 4.75
CA GLY A 433 -36.58 23.15 3.61
C GLY A 433 -35.99 23.96 2.45
N HIS A 434 -35.18 24.97 2.76
CA HIS A 434 -34.47 25.81 1.79
C HIS A 434 -33.43 25.02 0.96
N ASN A 435 -32.54 24.28 1.62
CA ASN A 435 -31.51 23.52 0.91
C ASN A 435 -32.10 22.34 0.14
N ARG A 436 -33.18 21.74 0.67
CA ARG A 436 -33.92 20.69 -0.03
C ARG A 436 -34.52 21.21 -1.34
N GLN A 437 -35.21 22.35 -1.29
CA GLN A 437 -35.75 22.99 -2.50
C GLN A 437 -34.64 23.34 -3.49
N LYS A 438 -33.52 23.92 -3.02
CA LYS A 438 -32.35 24.18 -3.88
C LYS A 438 -31.87 22.93 -4.61
N LEU A 439 -31.78 21.79 -3.92
CA LEU A 439 -31.36 20.51 -4.49
C LEU A 439 -32.36 19.97 -5.52
N GLU A 440 -33.67 20.09 -5.25
CA GLU A 440 -34.74 19.74 -6.20
C GLU A 440 -34.66 20.62 -7.46
N TYR A 441 -34.48 21.94 -7.32
CA TYR A 441 -34.28 22.85 -8.46
C TYR A 441 -32.99 22.56 -9.22
N PHE A 442 -31.90 22.27 -8.52
CA PHE A 442 -30.62 21.90 -9.12
C PHE A 442 -30.75 20.65 -10.00
N PHE A 443 -31.42 19.62 -9.49
CA PHE A 443 -31.65 18.40 -10.26
C PHE A 443 -32.52 18.64 -11.50
N ALA A 444 -33.56 19.47 -11.39
CA ALA A 444 -34.36 19.88 -12.54
C ALA A 444 -33.53 20.69 -13.56
N ASP A 445 -32.69 21.63 -13.11
CA ASP A 445 -31.82 22.45 -13.97
C ASP A 445 -30.80 21.61 -14.74
N LEU A 446 -30.28 20.56 -14.09
CA LEU A 446 -29.39 19.59 -14.72
C LEU A 446 -30.06 18.79 -15.86
N GLU A 447 -31.38 18.65 -15.86
CA GLU A 447 -32.13 18.02 -16.95
C GLU A 447 -32.43 18.98 -18.10
N THR A 448 -32.66 20.26 -17.78
CA THR A 448 -32.97 21.31 -18.75
C THR A 448 -31.72 21.92 -19.38
N SER A 449 -30.53 21.54 -18.90
CA SER A 449 -29.25 22.06 -19.39
C SER A 449 -29.16 21.91 -20.92
N PRO A 450 -29.05 23.03 -21.66
CA PRO A 450 -29.13 23.01 -23.12
C PRO A 450 -28.00 22.16 -23.67
N GLU A 451 -28.32 21.39 -24.71
CA GLU A 451 -27.32 20.83 -25.62
C GLU A 451 -26.40 21.99 -26.01
N ILE A 452 -25.17 22.01 -25.46
CA ILE A 452 -24.17 23.00 -25.84
C ILE A 452 -24.03 22.88 -27.34
N ASP A 453 -24.45 23.94 -28.02
CA ASP A 453 -24.63 24.01 -29.47
C ASP A 453 -23.48 23.28 -30.17
N THR A 454 -23.81 22.15 -30.82
CA THR A 454 -22.86 21.34 -31.58
C THR A 454 -22.40 22.03 -32.87
N GLY A 455 -22.92 23.24 -33.11
CA GLY A 455 -22.50 24.14 -34.17
C GLY A 455 -21.01 24.49 -34.07
N HIS A 456 -20.39 24.58 -35.24
CA HIS A 456 -19.00 24.91 -35.55
C HIS A 456 -18.50 26.25 -34.95
N SER A 457 -18.62 26.42 -33.64
CA SER A 457 -18.03 27.50 -32.88
C SER A 457 -16.75 27.01 -32.23
N THR A 458 -15.79 27.92 -32.15
CA THR A 458 -14.47 27.79 -31.54
C THR A 458 -14.56 27.56 -30.03
N ASN A 459 -15.12 26.43 -29.60
CA ASN A 459 -15.11 26.03 -28.20
C ASN A 459 -13.66 25.68 -27.82
N ARG A 460 -13.10 26.42 -26.85
CA ARG A 460 -11.72 26.29 -26.35
C ARG A 460 -11.50 25.04 -25.46
N PHE A 461 -12.29 24.00 -25.63
CA PHE A 461 -12.20 22.73 -24.89
C PHE A 461 -13.08 21.65 -25.55
N CYS A 462 -12.85 20.40 -25.19
CA CYS A 462 -13.64 19.27 -25.66
C CYS A 462 -14.97 19.16 -24.89
N ILE A 463 -16.10 19.30 -25.59
CA ILE A 463 -17.46 19.17 -25.00
C ILE A 463 -17.63 17.80 -24.34
N ALA A 464 -17.20 16.71 -24.99
CA ALA A 464 -17.31 15.38 -24.39
C ALA A 464 -16.50 15.24 -23.10
N SER A 465 -15.31 15.85 -23.03
CA SER A 465 -14.50 15.89 -21.81
C SER A 465 -15.21 16.69 -20.73
N TYR A 466 -15.76 17.86 -21.07
CA TYR A 466 -16.54 18.69 -20.16
C TYR A 466 -17.74 17.92 -19.58
N THR A 467 -18.55 17.30 -20.43
CA THR A 467 -19.68 16.47 -20.02
C THR A 467 -19.22 15.29 -19.16
N THR A 468 -18.08 14.66 -19.48
CA THR A 468 -17.53 13.54 -18.68
C THR A 468 -17.17 13.99 -17.27
N TRP A 469 -16.44 15.10 -17.13
CA TRP A 469 -16.08 15.63 -15.80
C TRP A 469 -17.29 16.10 -15.01
N ARG A 470 -18.23 16.79 -15.66
CA ARG A 470 -19.50 17.19 -15.05
C ARG A 470 -20.30 15.98 -14.56
N ASN A 471 -20.39 14.95 -15.38
CA ASN A 471 -21.06 13.69 -15.05
C ASN A 471 -20.38 12.97 -13.88
N LYS A 472 -19.04 12.83 -13.90
CA LYS A 472 -18.30 12.22 -12.79
C LYS A 472 -18.53 12.98 -11.47
N LEU A 473 -18.43 14.31 -11.48
CA LEU A 473 -18.67 15.13 -10.29
C LEU A 473 -20.12 15.01 -9.79
N LYS A 474 -21.10 15.02 -10.69
CA LYS A 474 -22.51 14.74 -10.38
C LYS A 474 -22.69 13.36 -9.75
N SER A 475 -22.03 12.33 -10.29
CA SER A 475 -22.06 10.97 -9.74
C SER A 475 -21.49 10.92 -8.33
N SER A 476 -20.34 11.56 -8.10
CA SER A 476 -19.70 11.63 -6.78
C SER A 476 -20.59 12.32 -5.74
N LEU A 477 -21.25 13.42 -6.12
CA LEU A 477 -22.23 14.09 -5.26
C LEU A 477 -23.41 13.17 -4.93
N CYS A 478 -24.00 12.51 -5.93
CA CYS A 478 -25.11 11.58 -5.71
C CYS A 478 -24.69 10.41 -4.83
N SER A 479 -23.50 9.83 -5.07
CA SER A 479 -22.93 8.74 -4.28
C SER A 479 -22.74 9.15 -2.81
N LEU A 480 -22.23 10.35 -2.54
CA LEU A 480 -22.08 10.87 -1.18
C LEU A 480 -23.45 10.97 -0.48
N LEU A 481 -24.44 11.57 -1.12
CA LEU A 481 -25.78 11.73 -0.56
C LEU A 481 -26.45 10.36 -0.31
N LEU A 482 -26.29 9.42 -1.24
CA LEU A 482 -26.82 8.06 -1.10
C LEU A 482 -26.17 7.30 0.05
N ARG A 483 -24.82 7.33 0.16
CA ARG A 483 -24.12 6.69 1.29
C ARG A 483 -24.51 7.32 2.62
N ALA A 484 -24.61 8.65 2.70
CA ALA A 484 -25.11 9.34 3.89
C ALA A 484 -26.51 8.90 4.30
N ALA A 485 -27.41 8.69 3.33
CA ALA A 485 -28.76 8.19 3.60
C ALA A 485 -28.77 6.72 4.04
N LEU A 486 -27.94 5.87 3.42
CA LEU A 486 -27.89 4.43 3.70
C LEU A 486 -27.24 4.13 5.06
N ALA A 487 -26.24 4.92 5.45
CA ALA A 487 -25.53 4.80 6.72
C ALA A 487 -26.33 5.29 7.93
N ALA A 488 -27.41 6.06 7.71
CA ALA A 488 -28.16 6.69 8.78
C ALA A 488 -29.27 5.78 9.36
N PRO A 489 -29.50 5.84 10.68
CA PRO A 489 -30.65 5.20 11.31
C PRO A 489 -31.97 5.77 10.77
N GLN A 490 -33.04 4.96 10.82
CA GLN A 490 -34.33 5.27 10.18
C GLN A 490 -34.88 6.67 10.52
N GLU A 491 -34.65 7.15 11.74
CA GLU A 491 -35.11 8.44 12.25
C GLU A 491 -34.44 9.64 11.55
N GLU A 492 -33.15 9.54 11.22
CA GLU A 492 -32.35 10.59 10.57
C GLU A 492 -32.58 10.66 9.04
N THR A 493 -33.16 9.60 8.44
CA THR A 493 -33.37 9.50 6.98
C THR A 493 -34.68 10.12 6.49
N SER A 494 -35.57 10.54 7.40
CA SER A 494 -36.93 10.99 7.07
C SER A 494 -36.96 12.11 6.01
N SER A 495 -35.96 13.00 6.01
CA SER A 495 -35.85 14.13 5.09
C SER A 495 -35.29 13.75 3.71
N ILE A 496 -34.32 12.83 3.62
CA ILE A 496 -33.71 12.42 2.34
C ILE A 496 -34.54 11.39 1.59
N ARG A 497 -35.39 10.61 2.28
CA ARG A 497 -36.24 9.57 1.68
C ARG A 497 -37.07 10.03 0.49
N ARG A 498 -37.57 11.28 0.52
CA ARG A 498 -38.36 11.85 -0.59
C ARG A 498 -37.53 12.15 -1.83
N MET A 499 -36.23 12.41 -1.67
CA MET A 499 -35.30 12.71 -2.76
C MET A 499 -34.54 11.47 -3.26
N LEU A 500 -34.52 10.36 -2.51
CA LEU A 500 -33.80 9.14 -2.88
C LEU A 500 -34.10 8.66 -4.31
N PRO A 501 -35.37 8.59 -4.78
CA PRO A 501 -35.65 8.17 -6.15
C PRO A 501 -35.00 9.08 -7.19
N GLU A 502 -35.00 10.38 -6.94
CA GLU A 502 -34.45 11.39 -7.84
C GLU A 502 -32.92 11.31 -7.91
N ILE A 503 -32.28 11.16 -6.74
CA ILE A 503 -30.82 10.98 -6.64
C ILE A 503 -30.38 9.68 -7.32
N LEU A 504 -31.10 8.57 -7.10
CA LEU A 504 -30.82 7.29 -7.75
C LEU A 504 -30.96 7.36 -9.27
N ARG A 505 -32.03 8.00 -9.76
CA ARG A 505 -32.26 8.20 -11.18
C ARG A 505 -31.11 8.98 -11.82
N HIS A 506 -30.67 10.08 -11.20
CA HIS A 506 -29.55 10.87 -11.67
C HIS A 506 -28.20 10.13 -11.62
N HIS A 507 -27.97 9.30 -10.60
CA HIS A 507 -26.79 8.44 -10.54
C HIS A 507 -26.79 7.42 -11.70
N ALA A 508 -27.91 6.74 -11.95
CA ALA A 508 -28.03 5.74 -13.01
C ALA A 508 -27.90 6.33 -14.43
N VAL A 509 -28.52 7.50 -14.68
CA VAL A 509 -28.43 8.18 -15.99
C VAL A 509 -26.98 8.56 -16.31
N VAL A 510 -26.23 9.03 -15.31
CA VAL A 510 -24.83 9.43 -15.46
C VAL A 510 -23.93 8.26 -15.85
N GLU A 511 -24.06 7.11 -15.20
CA GLU A 511 -23.27 5.91 -15.52
C GLU A 511 -23.55 5.36 -16.93
N SER A 512 -24.77 5.55 -17.44
CA SER A 512 -25.16 5.10 -18.78
C SER A 512 -24.69 6.02 -19.92
N SER A 513 -24.34 7.27 -19.60
CA SER A 513 -24.00 8.28 -20.60
C SER A 513 -22.54 8.16 -21.05
N LYS A 514 -22.31 7.87 -22.33
CA LYS A 514 -20.98 7.92 -22.96
C LYS A 514 -20.93 9.09 -23.95
N PRO A 515 -20.53 10.30 -23.53
CA PRO A 515 -20.46 11.43 -24.43
C PRO A 515 -19.41 11.16 -25.52
N ALA A 516 -19.82 11.25 -26.78
CA ALA A 516 -18.93 11.05 -27.92
C ALA A 516 -18.52 12.41 -28.50
N CYS A 517 -17.22 12.63 -28.66
CA CYS A 517 -16.70 13.78 -29.41
C CYS A 517 -16.50 13.38 -30.88
N PRO A 518 -16.92 14.19 -31.88
CA PRO A 518 -16.70 13.91 -33.30
C PRO A 518 -15.21 13.67 -33.65
N ILE A 519 -14.31 14.41 -32.98
CA ILE A 519 -12.86 14.24 -33.08
C ILE A 519 -12.43 12.87 -32.53
N CYS A 520 -12.97 12.44 -31.38
CA CYS A 520 -12.69 11.12 -30.81
C CYS A 520 -13.13 9.97 -31.73
N VAL A 521 -14.15 10.18 -32.57
CA VAL A 521 -14.62 9.19 -33.54
C VAL A 521 -13.66 9.07 -34.73
N GLN A 522 -13.11 10.20 -35.20
CA GLN A 522 -12.14 10.21 -36.30
C GLN A 522 -10.77 9.63 -35.91
N THR A 523 -10.33 9.80 -34.65
CA THR A 523 -9.03 9.30 -34.17
C THR A 523 -8.99 7.79 -33.90
N LYS A 524 -10.15 7.15 -33.70
CA LYS A 524 -10.27 5.69 -33.57
C LYS A 524 -10.02 4.92 -34.88
N LEU A 525 -10.02 5.59 -36.03
CA LEU A 525 -9.91 4.95 -37.35
C LEU A 525 -8.46 4.76 -37.84
N LYS A 526 -7.43 5.25 -37.14
CA LYS A 526 -6.04 4.91 -37.46
C LYS A 526 -5.57 3.74 -36.59
N ALA A 527 -5.75 2.53 -37.13
CA ALA A 527 -5.18 1.29 -36.63
C ALA A 527 -3.66 1.43 -36.37
N PRO A 528 -3.08 0.65 -35.43
CA PRO A 528 -1.64 0.68 -35.17
C PRO A 528 -0.89 0.30 -36.45
N GLN A 529 -0.13 1.25 -36.99
CA GLN A 529 0.94 0.94 -37.94
C GLN A 529 1.99 0.10 -37.19
N ARG A 530 2.63 -0.83 -37.90
CA ARG A 530 3.64 -1.76 -37.38
C ARG A 530 4.68 -1.02 -36.51
N PRO A 531 5.25 -1.68 -35.48
CA PRO A 531 6.27 -1.05 -34.62
C PRO A 531 7.40 -0.48 -35.47
N THR A 532 7.54 0.84 -35.45
CA THR A 532 8.62 1.54 -36.13
C THR A 532 9.91 1.36 -35.32
N PRO A 533 11.01 0.91 -35.95
CA PRO A 533 12.27 0.71 -35.25
C PRO A 533 12.79 2.03 -34.66
N PHE A 534 13.32 1.98 -33.43
CA PHE A 534 14.12 3.06 -32.86
C PHE A 534 15.45 3.09 -33.59
N VAL A 535 15.58 4.00 -34.55
CA VAL A 535 16.91 4.38 -35.01
C VAL A 535 16.87 5.90 -35.04
N GLU A 536 17.59 6.55 -34.12
CA GLU A 536 17.96 7.95 -34.27
C GLU A 536 18.81 8.00 -35.55
N ILE A 537 18.21 8.37 -36.67
CA ILE A 537 18.96 8.64 -37.89
C ILE A 537 19.52 10.04 -37.71
N GLU A 538 20.83 10.16 -37.50
CA GLU A 538 21.54 11.44 -37.59
C GLU A 538 21.29 12.05 -38.98
N ALA A 539 20.38 13.00 -39.05
CA ALA A 539 19.95 13.59 -40.31
C ALA A 539 20.32 15.08 -40.40
N THR A 540 21.62 15.40 -40.36
CA THR A 540 22.18 16.57 -41.08
C THR A 540 23.72 16.53 -41.15
N PRO A 541 24.28 16.86 -42.33
CA PRO A 541 25.06 18.09 -42.37
C PRO A 541 24.44 19.11 -43.34
N GLU A 542 24.49 20.37 -42.91
CA GLU A 542 24.16 21.55 -43.70
C GLU A 542 25.04 21.63 -44.94
N SER A 543 24.45 21.54 -46.13
CA SER A 543 25.08 22.00 -47.37
C SER A 543 24.01 22.68 -48.23
N GLN A 544 24.34 23.86 -48.74
CA GLN A 544 23.43 24.76 -49.48
C GLN A 544 23.01 24.24 -50.86
N ASP A 545 23.50 23.06 -51.28
CA ASP A 545 23.14 22.38 -52.55
C ASP A 545 22.00 21.35 -52.40
N ALA A 546 21.36 21.27 -51.23
CA ALA A 546 20.42 20.20 -50.88
C ALA A 546 19.08 20.17 -51.66
N SER A 547 18.76 21.19 -52.47
CA SER A 547 17.45 21.31 -53.12
C SER A 547 17.32 20.56 -54.46
N LEU A 548 18.43 20.18 -55.11
CA LEU A 548 18.38 19.67 -56.49
C LEU A 548 18.37 18.13 -56.62
N HIS A 549 18.76 17.38 -55.58
CA HIS A 549 18.93 15.91 -55.64
C HIS A 549 18.09 15.13 -54.63
N TRP A 550 16.99 15.70 -54.12
CA TRP A 550 16.16 15.06 -53.09
C TRP A 550 15.56 13.72 -53.53
N LYS A 551 15.25 13.56 -54.83
CA LYS A 551 14.68 12.32 -55.39
C LYS A 551 15.70 11.17 -55.42
N GLU A 552 16.96 11.47 -55.74
CA GLU A 552 18.06 10.51 -55.75
C GLU A 552 18.47 10.15 -54.32
N ARG A 553 18.51 11.13 -53.40
CA ARG A 553 18.69 10.88 -51.97
C ARG A 553 17.55 10.06 -51.37
N LEU A 554 16.30 10.35 -51.71
CA LEU A 554 15.15 9.56 -51.26
C LEU A 554 15.23 8.14 -51.84
N GLY A 555 15.62 7.98 -53.11
CA GLY A 555 15.87 6.67 -53.71
C GLY A 555 16.96 5.88 -52.98
N ALA A 556 18.09 6.54 -52.66
CA ALA A 556 19.18 5.93 -51.91
C ALA A 556 18.77 5.58 -50.47
N VAL A 557 18.03 6.46 -49.78
CA VAL A 557 17.50 6.23 -48.43
C VAL A 557 16.44 5.12 -48.44
N MET A 558 15.58 5.05 -49.45
CA MET A 558 14.61 3.96 -49.58
C MET A 558 15.29 2.63 -49.88
N GLN A 559 16.37 2.61 -50.66
CA GLN A 559 17.16 1.40 -50.91
C GLN A 559 17.94 0.95 -49.67
N THR A 560 18.58 1.88 -48.94
CA THR A 560 19.26 1.54 -47.68
C THR A 560 18.25 1.12 -46.61
N HIS A 561 17.09 1.77 -46.53
CA HIS A 561 16.02 1.38 -45.61
C HIS A 561 15.40 0.04 -45.99
N ALA A 562 15.15 -0.24 -47.27
CA ALA A 562 14.67 -1.56 -47.72
C ALA A 562 15.68 -2.67 -47.40
N LYS A 563 16.96 -2.42 -47.67
CA LYS A 563 18.05 -3.36 -47.35
C LYS A 563 18.23 -3.53 -45.85
N TYR A 564 18.09 -2.45 -45.08
CA TYR A 564 18.13 -2.50 -43.62
C TYR A 564 16.92 -3.23 -43.05
N GLN A 565 15.71 -3.01 -43.58
CA GLN A 565 14.50 -3.73 -43.19
C GLN A 565 14.63 -5.22 -43.49
N GLU A 566 15.14 -5.58 -44.66
CA GLU A 566 15.40 -6.98 -45.03
C GLU A 566 16.42 -7.60 -44.06
N THR A 567 17.54 -6.92 -43.80
CA THR A 567 18.58 -7.40 -42.89
C THR A 567 18.09 -7.47 -41.44
N SER A 568 17.28 -6.50 -41.01
CA SER A 568 16.66 -6.43 -39.67
C SER A 568 15.61 -7.52 -39.48
N LEU A 569 14.79 -7.80 -40.50
CA LEU A 569 13.84 -8.91 -40.48
C LEU A 569 14.56 -10.26 -40.42
N VAL A 570 15.62 -10.44 -41.19
CA VAL A 570 16.45 -11.66 -41.13
C VAL A 570 17.13 -11.79 -39.77
N ALA A 571 17.73 -10.71 -39.24
CA ALA A 571 18.34 -10.72 -37.91
C ALA A 571 17.31 -10.97 -36.80
N SER A 572 16.12 -10.37 -36.89
CA SER A 572 15.03 -10.62 -35.95
C SER A 572 14.52 -12.06 -36.05
N PHE A 573 14.45 -12.64 -37.24
CA PHE A 573 14.06 -14.04 -37.41
C PHE A 573 15.11 -14.98 -36.82
N ILE A 574 16.40 -14.70 -37.05
CA ILE A 574 17.51 -15.44 -36.44
C ILE A 574 17.45 -15.33 -34.91
N ASN A 575 17.23 -14.13 -34.37
CA ASN A 575 17.10 -13.93 -32.92
C ASN A 575 15.87 -14.62 -32.34
N ILE A 576 14.73 -14.65 -33.04
CA ILE A 576 13.54 -15.38 -32.61
C ILE A 576 13.81 -16.89 -32.62
N CYS A 577 14.45 -17.41 -33.67
CA CYS A 577 14.84 -18.83 -33.71
C CYS A 577 15.81 -19.17 -32.57
N HIS A 578 16.82 -18.33 -32.34
CA HIS A 578 17.77 -18.52 -31.25
C HIS A 578 17.11 -18.41 -29.87
N ASP A 579 16.18 -17.48 -29.67
CA ASP A 579 15.40 -17.35 -28.43
C ASP A 579 14.49 -18.56 -28.20
N LEU A 580 13.84 -19.08 -29.26
CA LEU A 580 13.04 -20.29 -29.17
C LEU A 580 13.90 -21.51 -28.85
N GLU A 581 15.07 -21.65 -29.47
CA GLU A 581 16.04 -22.71 -29.15
C GLU A 581 16.55 -22.58 -27.70
N ALA A 582 16.94 -21.38 -27.29
CA ALA A 582 17.39 -21.09 -25.92
C ALA A 582 16.27 -21.29 -24.88
N ARG A 583 14.99 -21.09 -25.25
CA ARG A 583 13.84 -21.38 -24.38
C ARG A 583 13.54 -22.87 -24.29
N CYS A 584 13.67 -23.60 -25.39
CA CYS A 584 13.58 -25.06 -25.39
C CYS A 584 14.63 -25.67 -24.45
N GLU A 585 15.88 -25.20 -24.53
CA GLU A 585 17.00 -25.68 -23.69
C GLU A 585 16.96 -25.11 -22.26
N GLY A 586 16.67 -23.82 -22.10
CA GLY A 586 16.80 -23.09 -20.83
C GLY A 586 15.54 -23.10 -19.96
N VAL A 587 14.36 -23.35 -20.52
CA VAL A 587 13.09 -23.28 -19.79
C VAL A 587 12.30 -24.58 -19.91
N GLU A 588 12.07 -25.08 -21.12
CA GLU A 588 11.18 -26.25 -21.31
C GLU A 588 11.83 -27.55 -20.82
N GLU A 589 13.12 -27.75 -21.07
CA GLU A 589 13.83 -28.93 -20.58
C GLU A 589 13.96 -28.96 -19.04
N PRO A 590 14.38 -27.88 -18.36
CA PRO A 590 14.34 -27.82 -16.90
C PRO A 590 12.93 -27.97 -16.32
N LEU A 591 11.91 -27.40 -16.96
CA LEU A 591 10.51 -27.55 -16.52
C LEU A 591 10.05 -29.02 -16.63
N ARG A 592 10.46 -29.73 -17.69
CA ARG A 592 10.17 -31.16 -17.85
C ARG A 592 10.84 -31.99 -16.76
N LEU A 593 12.10 -31.67 -16.43
CA LEU A 593 12.86 -32.32 -15.36
C LEU A 593 12.25 -32.04 -13.98
N GLU A 594 11.89 -30.79 -13.69
CA GLU A 594 11.22 -30.44 -12.43
C GLU A 594 9.84 -31.09 -12.31
N ARG A 595 9.07 -31.18 -13.41
CA ARG A 595 7.80 -31.90 -13.40
C ARG A 595 7.98 -33.40 -13.13
N GLN A 596 9.07 -33.99 -13.62
CA GLN A 596 9.43 -35.37 -13.31
C GLN A 596 9.84 -35.54 -11.84
N LYS A 597 10.61 -34.58 -11.27
CA LYS A 597 10.97 -34.58 -9.85
C LYS A 597 9.74 -34.41 -8.96
N PHE A 598 8.83 -33.51 -9.32
CA PHE A 598 7.56 -33.28 -8.61
C PHE A 598 6.75 -34.56 -8.55
N ASN A 599 6.54 -35.24 -9.68
CA ASN A 599 5.84 -36.53 -9.72
C ASN A 599 6.55 -37.62 -8.88
N GLY A 600 7.89 -37.58 -8.80
CA GLY A 600 8.66 -38.47 -7.94
C GLY A 600 8.49 -38.17 -6.45
N LEU A 601 8.48 -36.89 -6.07
CA LEU A 601 8.24 -36.41 -4.72
C LEU A 601 6.82 -36.71 -4.26
N GLU A 602 5.82 -36.50 -5.12
CA GLU A 602 4.41 -36.81 -4.85
C GLU A 602 4.22 -38.29 -4.50
N LYS A 603 4.87 -39.20 -5.25
CA LYS A 603 4.87 -40.64 -4.94
C LYS A 603 5.52 -40.96 -3.59
N ARG A 604 6.65 -40.29 -3.27
CA ARG A 604 7.32 -40.47 -1.98
C ARG A 604 6.48 -39.94 -0.82
N TYR A 605 5.83 -38.79 -1.02
CA TYR A 605 4.93 -38.19 -0.03
C TYR A 605 3.73 -39.09 0.22
N ALA A 606 3.09 -39.62 -0.83
CA ALA A 606 2.02 -40.59 -0.69
C ALA A 606 2.46 -41.86 0.07
N GLY A 607 3.67 -42.36 -0.19
CA GLY A 607 4.26 -43.48 0.54
C GLY A 607 4.52 -43.17 2.01
N LEU A 608 5.07 -41.98 2.30
CA LEU A 608 5.36 -41.54 3.66
C LEU A 608 4.08 -41.31 4.47
N ASN A 609 3.06 -40.71 3.85
CA ASN A 609 1.77 -40.49 4.47
C ASN A 609 1.08 -41.81 4.83
N LYS A 610 1.20 -42.83 3.98
CA LYS A 610 0.72 -44.18 4.29
C LYS A 610 1.46 -44.79 5.48
N ALA A 611 2.79 -44.71 5.50
CA ALA A 611 3.59 -45.21 6.60
C ALA A 611 3.30 -44.47 7.92
N TYR A 612 3.05 -43.15 7.85
CA TYR A 612 2.63 -42.35 9.00
C TYR A 612 1.29 -42.84 9.56
N GLY A 613 0.29 -43.07 8.71
CA GLY A 613 -0.99 -43.62 9.14
C GLY A 613 -0.88 -45.03 9.75
N GLU A 614 0.02 -45.87 9.25
CA GLU A 614 0.32 -47.17 9.85
C GLU A 614 0.98 -47.03 11.23
N LEU A 615 1.88 -46.05 11.41
CA LEU A 615 2.53 -45.79 12.69
C LEU A 615 1.54 -45.23 13.72
N GLU A 616 0.68 -44.31 13.30
CA GLU A 616 -0.38 -43.72 14.14
C GLU A 616 -1.33 -44.81 14.64
N GLY A 617 -1.73 -45.74 13.77
CA GLY A 617 -2.51 -46.91 14.18
C GLY A 617 -1.78 -47.79 15.22
N GLN A 618 -0.48 -48.04 15.04
CA GLN A 618 0.31 -48.78 16.02
C GLN A 618 0.43 -48.07 17.37
N VAL A 619 0.50 -46.73 17.38
CA VAL A 619 0.50 -45.95 18.61
C VAL A 619 -0.84 -46.06 19.33
N MET A 620 -1.95 -45.91 18.61
CA MET A 620 -3.29 -46.08 19.19
C MET A 620 -3.47 -47.49 19.80
N ASP A 621 -3.03 -48.54 19.11
CA ASP A 621 -3.10 -49.91 19.63
C ASP A 621 -2.23 -50.11 20.89
N ARG A 622 -1.05 -49.49 20.94
CA ARG A 622 -0.17 -49.53 22.11
C ARG A 622 -0.78 -48.81 23.30
N ASP A 623 -1.37 -47.64 23.09
CA ASP A 623 -2.02 -46.86 24.14
C ASP A 623 -3.21 -47.64 24.73
N LEU A 624 -4.04 -48.26 23.88
CA LEU A 624 -5.11 -49.14 24.34
C LEU A 624 -4.59 -50.31 25.19
N ARG A 625 -3.45 -50.89 24.81
CA ARG A 625 -2.82 -51.98 25.59
C ARG A 625 -2.23 -51.49 26.91
N ILE A 626 -1.61 -50.33 26.94
CA ILE A 626 -1.09 -49.72 28.18
C ILE A 626 -2.24 -49.47 29.15
N ASN A 627 -3.31 -48.83 28.69
CA ASN A 627 -4.50 -48.57 29.51
C ASN A 627 -5.10 -49.87 30.08
N ALA A 628 -5.11 -50.95 29.30
CA ALA A 628 -5.58 -52.26 29.76
C ALA A 628 -4.68 -52.86 30.85
N LEU A 629 -3.36 -52.74 30.71
CA LEU A 629 -2.38 -53.20 31.69
C LEU A 629 -2.40 -52.37 32.98
N GLU A 630 -2.55 -51.05 32.87
CA GLU A 630 -2.70 -50.17 34.04
C GLU A 630 -3.95 -50.54 34.84
N ALA A 631 -5.08 -50.78 34.16
CA ALA A 631 -6.31 -51.23 34.81
C ALA A 631 -6.22 -52.64 35.42
N GLU A 632 -5.29 -53.49 34.98
CA GLU A 632 -4.99 -54.78 35.60
C GLU A 632 -4.06 -54.62 36.81
N ASN A 633 -3.05 -53.75 36.70
CA ASN A 633 -2.14 -53.43 37.79
C ASN A 633 -2.90 -52.81 38.98
N ASP A 634 -3.80 -51.87 38.73
CA ASP A 634 -4.66 -51.27 39.77
C ASP A 634 -5.49 -52.35 40.49
N ARG A 635 -5.97 -53.37 39.78
CA ARG A 635 -6.70 -54.48 40.43
C ARG A 635 -5.79 -55.29 41.32
N HIS A 636 -4.59 -55.63 40.83
CA HIS A 636 -3.62 -56.38 41.62
C HIS A 636 -3.12 -55.62 42.85
N GLU A 637 -2.93 -54.30 42.76
CA GLU A 637 -2.58 -53.47 43.90
C GLU A 637 -3.70 -53.47 44.96
N ASN A 638 -4.96 -53.38 44.53
CA ASN A 638 -6.12 -53.46 45.42
C ASN A 638 -6.22 -54.84 46.10
N ASP A 639 -6.04 -55.92 45.35
CA ASP A 639 -6.06 -57.29 45.89
C ASP A 639 -4.92 -57.53 46.89
N LEU A 640 -3.72 -57.04 46.58
CA LEU A 640 -2.56 -57.13 47.47
C LEU A 640 -2.80 -56.34 48.76
N ALA A 641 -3.38 -55.14 48.67
CA ALA A 641 -3.74 -54.33 49.82
C ALA A 641 -4.79 -55.04 50.70
N ALA A 642 -5.80 -55.64 50.09
CA ALA A 642 -6.83 -56.41 50.79
C ALA A 642 -6.24 -57.63 51.51
N SER A 643 -5.41 -58.43 50.82
CA SER A 643 -4.75 -59.60 51.41
C SER A 643 -3.75 -59.23 52.51
N SER A 644 -3.03 -58.12 52.34
CA SER A 644 -2.12 -57.59 53.36
C SER A 644 -2.88 -57.11 54.61
N GLN A 645 -4.06 -56.52 54.42
CA GLN A 645 -4.95 -56.16 55.53
C GLN A 645 -5.43 -57.41 56.27
N GLU A 646 -5.93 -58.41 55.55
CA GLU A 646 -6.38 -59.67 56.14
C GLU A 646 -5.25 -60.38 56.92
N THR A 647 -4.03 -60.39 56.36
CA THR A 647 -2.87 -60.97 57.04
C THR A 647 -2.54 -60.22 58.33
N ARG A 648 -2.59 -58.88 58.33
CA ARG A 648 -2.40 -58.08 59.55
C ARG A 648 -3.46 -58.38 60.61
N ASP A 649 -4.72 -58.50 60.21
CA ASP A 649 -5.82 -58.81 61.12
C ASP A 649 -5.67 -60.21 61.73
N LEU A 650 -5.25 -61.20 60.92
CA LEU A 650 -4.95 -62.55 61.40
C LEU A 650 -3.75 -62.58 62.35
N MET A 651 -2.67 -61.85 62.06
CA MET A 651 -1.51 -61.75 62.96
C MET A 651 -1.92 -61.13 64.30
N GLN A 652 -2.70 -60.05 64.30
CA GLN A 652 -3.23 -59.46 65.54
C GLN A 652 -4.06 -60.45 66.36
N ARG A 653 -4.84 -61.30 65.67
CA ARG A 653 -5.64 -62.34 66.32
C ARG A 653 -4.76 -63.45 66.91
N ILE A 654 -3.70 -63.86 66.20
CA ILE A 654 -2.69 -64.80 66.71
C ILE A 654 -2.00 -64.22 67.95
N ASP A 655 -1.57 -62.96 67.93
CA ASP A 655 -0.92 -62.32 69.07
C ASP A 655 -1.85 -62.21 70.29
N THR A 656 -3.15 -62.02 70.05
CA THR A 656 -4.15 -61.99 71.12
C THR A 656 -4.35 -63.38 71.73
N LEU A 657 -4.54 -64.41 70.90
CA LEU A 657 -4.65 -65.80 71.35
C LEU A 657 -3.38 -66.29 72.05
N ALA A 658 -2.19 -65.88 71.58
CA ALA A 658 -0.93 -66.23 72.20
C ALA A 658 -0.81 -65.62 73.61
N ARG A 659 -1.24 -64.37 73.80
CA ARG A 659 -1.32 -63.73 75.12
C ARG A 659 -2.31 -64.45 76.04
N GLU A 660 -3.51 -64.76 75.55
CA GLU A 660 -4.52 -65.51 76.30
C GLU A 660 -3.99 -66.89 76.73
N LEU A 661 -3.31 -67.61 75.83
CA LEU A 661 -2.72 -68.91 76.14
C LEU A 661 -1.58 -68.80 77.14
N GLN A 662 -0.73 -67.77 77.04
CA GLN A 662 0.34 -67.52 78.01
C GLN A 662 -0.23 -67.19 79.39
N GLU A 663 -1.31 -66.41 79.46
CA GLU A 663 -2.02 -66.08 80.70
C GLU A 663 -2.69 -67.32 81.31
N ALA A 664 -3.39 -68.12 80.51
CA ALA A 664 -3.97 -69.38 80.94
C ALA A 664 -2.90 -70.36 81.46
N ASN A 665 -1.75 -70.44 80.79
CA ASN A 665 -0.64 -71.30 81.22
C ASN A 665 0.00 -70.80 82.52
N ARG A 666 0.14 -69.48 82.71
CA ARG A 666 0.57 -68.90 84.00
C ARG A 666 -0.43 -69.22 85.11
N ASN A 667 -1.72 -69.08 84.85
CA ASN A 667 -2.77 -69.39 85.83
C ASN A 667 -2.75 -70.89 86.19
N ALA A 668 -2.67 -71.77 85.20
CA ALA A 668 -2.55 -73.21 85.43
C ALA A 668 -1.27 -73.57 86.22
N GLN A 669 -0.16 -72.89 85.96
CA GLN A 669 1.09 -73.08 86.72
C GLN A 669 0.94 -72.61 88.18
N CYS A 670 0.30 -71.45 88.42
CA CYS A 670 -0.04 -70.98 89.76
C CYS A 670 -0.93 -71.99 90.50
N ASP A 671 -1.96 -72.53 89.84
CA ASP A 671 -2.85 -73.54 90.41
C ASP A 671 -2.09 -74.83 90.76
N ILE A 672 -1.19 -75.29 89.88
CA ILE A 672 -0.33 -76.46 90.14
C ILE A 672 0.57 -76.21 91.36
N ASP A 673 1.18 -75.04 91.46
CA ASP A 673 2.08 -74.72 92.58
C ASP A 673 1.31 -74.54 93.89
N GLN A 674 0.09 -73.99 93.84
CA GLN A 674 -0.83 -73.96 94.99
C GLN A 674 -1.22 -75.38 95.45
N LEU A 675 -1.59 -76.27 94.53
CA LEU A 675 -1.91 -77.67 94.84
C LEU A 675 -0.70 -78.44 95.39
N LYS A 676 0.53 -78.16 94.91
CA LYS A 676 1.75 -78.74 95.49
C LYS A 676 1.97 -78.26 96.92
N GLN A 677 1.72 -76.98 97.20
CA GLN A 677 1.85 -76.42 98.54
C GLN A 677 0.81 -77.03 99.49
N GLU A 678 -0.44 -77.16 99.05
CA GLU A 678 -1.48 -77.89 99.80
C GLU A 678 -1.10 -79.35 100.05
N ARG A 679 -0.51 -80.04 99.06
CA ARG A 679 -0.02 -81.41 99.24
C ARG A 679 1.13 -81.48 100.25
N GLN A 680 2.08 -80.54 100.20
CA GLN A 680 3.16 -80.45 101.19
C GLN A 680 2.62 -80.16 102.59
N ASP A 681 1.65 -79.28 102.73
CA ASP A 681 0.99 -79.00 104.00
C ASP A 681 0.25 -80.25 104.53
N LEU A 682 -0.42 -81.02 103.66
CA LEU A 682 -1.02 -82.31 104.02
C LEU A 682 0.02 -83.38 104.38
N GLU A 683 1.16 -83.43 103.68
CA GLU A 683 2.29 -84.32 104.01
C GLU A 683 2.89 -83.96 105.38
N VAL A 684 3.03 -82.68 105.71
CA VAL A 684 3.47 -82.19 107.04
C VAL A 684 2.42 -82.50 108.11
N GLN A 685 1.13 -82.36 107.82
CA GLN A 685 0.04 -82.76 108.72
C GLN A 685 0.02 -84.28 108.94
N HIS A 686 0.26 -85.08 107.90
CA HIS A 686 0.39 -86.53 108.03
C HIS A 686 1.65 -86.93 108.82
N ALA A 687 2.79 -86.26 108.58
CA ALA A 687 4.03 -86.49 109.34
C ALA A 687 3.87 -86.12 110.82
N THR A 688 3.17 -85.03 111.14
CA THR A 688 2.85 -84.67 112.53
C THR A 688 1.84 -85.63 113.16
N ALA A 689 0.85 -86.13 112.41
CA ALA A 689 -0.07 -87.17 112.89
C ALA A 689 0.60 -88.54 113.11
N VAL A 690 1.62 -88.89 112.32
CA VAL A 690 2.45 -90.10 112.53
C VAL A 690 3.38 -89.90 113.74
N ALA A 691 4.00 -88.73 113.91
CA ALA A 691 4.79 -88.41 115.10
C ALA A 691 3.96 -88.46 116.39
N CYS A 692 2.72 -87.98 116.39
CA CYS A 692 1.81 -88.12 117.53
C CYS A 692 1.34 -89.57 117.79
N LYS A 693 1.48 -90.48 116.82
CA LYS A 693 1.21 -91.92 117.01
C LYS A 693 2.44 -92.69 117.50
N GLU A 694 3.65 -92.21 117.24
CA GLU A 694 4.91 -92.82 117.70
C GLU A 694 5.28 -92.43 119.15
N GLU A 695 4.66 -91.39 119.74
CA GLU A 695 4.77 -91.07 121.18
C GLU A 695 3.81 -91.87 122.09
N ALA A 696 3.04 -92.82 121.54
CA ALA A 696 2.06 -93.62 122.27
C ALA A 696 2.44 -95.11 122.46
N PHE A 697 3.73 -95.46 122.40
CA PHE A 697 4.25 -96.76 122.80
C PHE A 697 5.48 -96.68 123.70
#